data_AF-A0A2E6NLI5-F1
#
_entry.id   AF-A0A2E6NLI5-F1
#
_cell.length_a   1.000
_cell.length_b   1.000
_cell.length_c   1.000
_cell.angle_alpha   90.00
_cell.angle_beta   90.00
_cell.angle_gamma   90.00
#
_symmetry.space_group_name_H-M   'P 1'
#
loop_
_entity.id
_entity.type
_entity.pdbx_description
1 polymer ?
#
loop_
_entity_poly.entity_id
_entity_poly.type
_entity_poly.pdbx_seq_one_letter_code
_entity_poly.pdbx_strand_id
1 'polypeptide(L)'
;MVCSVFLAVFVLQGGLFAQGSCTDAAEIGDETVNGSTQGAPRSGDSDCGRSDNSPSNWYKFTAKANGSVTVRTCGSGYDTVLSVYSGCPGEEDNELSCNDDTCGLQSEVEFSATDGEEYLVRVAGYRGATGDYTLEVSSGGGGPGPGPENCEDVQDLGLGNAVEGSTAGGDNTGSATCGSSSRSSDAIYRHVADEACLLIASTCSSGYDTVLSIHSDCPPTNENQLACNDDACDLQSTVAYEVAAGESYFIRVAGFNGATGNYSLELSCSEPPEKGEGADITISSMSGIRQMGRLGGVVALSMQSTICNMGSDSVDWYGNPDPRHPFLVFNLYRMRAGRLEQIGQSWAKHGFAASQTSGVCGLPCRTDGDGNLGSGCADIYGVSTNASQRTFGPRHEINPWTGAFTYAGSHIDTTSRNHDPVQHRLAVRDADLDPDANAGARYFAELYTLSHDDTDHTNSLGWQEIDVSGSPGGTWDLDFRQVMGNQGPALDAWAGGARAVIPDGELTEDGRCYLDLHVSENDNGTYRYEYALYNLDMNRSVSSLTIPVGAGVEISGIGFKAVESSDDGFNNEPWASVRNDAGVTWSTSPVAAHPDSNPLGWGNLYNFWFDANAAPSDGSVMLGVYRTDLEGPDSYSGASRIPGGGVVPPPEGAIFRRGDVDGNGTVELTDAVFILGYLFQGQGAPGCLETADSDDNGQVDISDAIRLLGWLFLGGEPLSAPGSEECGRDPTPGDAAECDYDSTSC
;
A
#
# COMPACT_ATOMS: atom_id res chain seq x y z
N MET A 1 43.68 -68.75 -20.83
CA MET A 1 42.72 -69.39 -21.75
C MET A 1 41.76 -70.25 -20.94
N VAL A 2 40.74 -69.64 -20.34
CA VAL A 2 39.44 -70.25 -19.99
C VAL A 2 38.47 -69.07 -20.00
N CYS A 3 37.48 -69.15 -20.89
CA CYS A 3 36.52 -68.09 -21.18
C CYS A 3 35.26 -68.33 -20.33
N SER A 4 34.88 -67.36 -19.51
CA SER A 4 33.63 -67.37 -18.74
C SER A 4 32.55 -66.64 -19.53
N VAL A 5 31.53 -67.37 -19.97
CA VAL A 5 30.30 -66.79 -20.52
C VAL A 5 29.23 -66.88 -19.43
N PHE A 6 28.83 -65.72 -18.90
CA PHE A 6 27.64 -65.57 -18.07
C PHE A 6 26.40 -65.56 -18.97
N LEU A 7 25.45 -66.43 -18.65
CA LEU A 7 24.16 -66.55 -19.31
C LEU A 7 23.24 -65.41 -18.83
N ALA A 8 22.92 -64.45 -19.71
CA ALA A 8 21.91 -63.44 -19.44
C ALA A 8 20.51 -64.03 -19.70
N VAL A 9 19.68 -64.05 -18.66
CA VAL A 9 18.24 -64.31 -18.78
C VAL A 9 17.58 -62.95 -19.08
N PHE A 10 17.07 -62.78 -20.30
CA PHE A 10 16.20 -61.66 -20.65
C PHE A 10 14.81 -61.92 -20.06
N VAL A 11 14.40 -61.07 -19.12
CA VAL A 11 12.98 -60.93 -18.73
C VAL A 11 12.36 -59.94 -19.70
N LEU A 12 11.41 -60.39 -20.52
CA LEU A 12 10.52 -59.47 -21.26
C LEU A 12 9.60 -58.77 -20.25
N GLN A 13 9.75 -57.46 -20.08
CA GLN A 13 8.69 -56.61 -19.55
C GLN A 13 7.63 -56.46 -20.67
N GLY A 14 6.42 -56.98 -20.45
CA GLY A 14 5.28 -56.70 -21.32
C GLY A 14 4.78 -55.29 -21.05
N GLY A 15 4.77 -54.43 -22.07
CA GLY A 15 4.08 -53.14 -21.99
C GLY A 15 2.56 -53.35 -21.95
N LEU A 16 1.86 -52.59 -21.09
CA LEU A 16 0.41 -52.48 -21.14
C LEU A 16 0.02 -51.82 -22.47
N PHE A 17 -0.69 -52.54 -23.33
CA PHE A 17 -1.26 -51.97 -24.55
C PHE A 17 -2.66 -51.46 -24.26
N ALA A 18 -2.91 -50.18 -24.58
CA ALA A 18 -4.23 -49.56 -24.53
C ALA A 18 -5.26 -50.35 -25.35
N GLN A 19 -6.53 -50.33 -24.92
CA GLN A 19 -7.60 -51.13 -25.50
C GLN A 19 -8.58 -50.24 -26.27
N GLY A 20 -9.23 -50.86 -27.26
CA GLY A 20 -9.99 -50.16 -28.30
C GLY A 20 -11.42 -49.76 -27.93
N SER A 21 -11.85 -49.99 -26.70
CA SER A 21 -13.17 -49.61 -26.20
C SER A 21 -13.13 -49.37 -24.69
N CYS A 22 -14.09 -48.60 -24.20
CA CYS A 22 -14.25 -48.32 -22.79
C CYS A 22 -14.51 -49.60 -21.95
N THR A 23 -15.11 -50.65 -22.55
CA THR A 23 -15.46 -51.90 -21.87
C THR A 23 -14.25 -52.78 -21.55
N ASP A 24 -13.20 -52.65 -22.36
CA ASP A 24 -11.98 -53.44 -22.23
C ASP A 24 -10.80 -52.55 -21.81
N ALA A 25 -11.04 -51.34 -21.30
CA ALA A 25 -10.02 -50.32 -21.02
C ALA A 25 -8.82 -50.86 -20.19
N ALA A 26 -7.61 -50.41 -20.53
CA ALA A 26 -6.40 -50.85 -19.85
C ALA A 26 -6.26 -50.21 -18.47
N GLU A 27 -5.95 -50.99 -17.43
CA GLU A 27 -5.74 -50.49 -16.07
C GLU A 27 -4.52 -49.56 -16.01
N ILE A 28 -4.67 -48.40 -15.36
CA ILE A 28 -3.60 -47.46 -15.06
C ILE A 28 -3.71 -46.97 -13.61
N GLY A 29 -2.57 -46.62 -13.02
CA GLY A 29 -2.49 -45.91 -11.74
C GLY A 29 -1.79 -44.55 -11.89
N ASP A 30 -1.11 -44.10 -10.83
CA ASP A 30 -0.23 -42.93 -10.88
C ASP A 30 1.05 -43.27 -11.65
N GLU A 31 1.04 -43.06 -12.95
CA GLU A 31 2.13 -43.44 -13.83
C GLU A 31 2.15 -42.64 -15.13
N THR A 32 3.24 -42.81 -15.88
CA THR A 32 3.39 -42.32 -17.24
C THR A 32 3.25 -43.49 -18.21
N VAL A 33 2.29 -43.41 -19.13
CA VAL A 33 2.02 -44.39 -20.17
C VAL A 33 2.36 -43.81 -21.53
N ASN A 34 3.04 -44.59 -22.37
CA ASN A 34 3.26 -44.22 -23.77
C ASN A 34 2.32 -45.03 -24.67
N GLY A 35 1.67 -44.36 -25.62
CA GLY A 35 0.72 -44.99 -26.54
C GLY A 35 0.67 -44.32 -27.90
N SER A 36 -0.19 -44.83 -28.79
CA SER A 36 -0.45 -44.23 -30.10
C SER A 36 -1.91 -44.40 -30.46
N THR A 37 -2.56 -43.32 -30.90
CA THR A 37 -3.92 -43.37 -31.47
C THR A 37 -3.90 -43.79 -32.94
N GLN A 38 -2.73 -43.94 -33.55
CA GLN A 38 -2.61 -44.40 -34.93
C GLN A 38 -3.06 -45.87 -35.06
N GLY A 39 -4.13 -46.09 -35.82
CA GLY A 39 -4.71 -47.42 -36.01
C GLY A 39 -5.63 -47.88 -34.88
N ALA A 40 -5.89 -47.03 -33.88
CA ALA A 40 -6.90 -47.28 -32.87
C ALA A 40 -8.30 -47.31 -33.49
N PRO A 41 -9.23 -48.12 -32.95
CA PRO A 41 -10.62 -48.07 -33.36
C PRO A 41 -11.24 -46.73 -32.96
N ARG A 42 -12.27 -46.33 -33.72
CA ARG A 42 -13.04 -45.13 -33.45
C ARG A 42 -14.08 -45.45 -32.39
N SER A 43 -13.92 -44.89 -31.20
CA SER A 43 -14.80 -45.17 -30.07
C SER A 43 -14.86 -44.00 -29.09
N GLY A 44 -16.04 -43.78 -28.52
CA GLY A 44 -16.30 -42.65 -27.62
C GLY A 44 -16.74 -41.38 -28.35
N ASP A 45 -17.60 -40.65 -27.67
CA ASP A 45 -18.03 -39.29 -27.97
C ASP A 45 -17.70 -38.42 -26.76
N SER A 46 -17.51 -37.12 -26.97
CA SER A 46 -17.08 -36.20 -25.92
C SER A 46 -17.53 -34.77 -26.23
N ASP A 47 -17.90 -34.01 -25.21
CA ASP A 47 -18.52 -32.69 -25.40
C ASP A 47 -17.51 -31.63 -25.84
N CYS A 48 -16.21 -31.93 -25.77
CA CYS A 48 -15.15 -31.03 -26.17
C CYS A 48 -14.22 -31.58 -27.29
N GLY A 49 -13.44 -30.67 -27.88
CA GLY A 49 -12.39 -31.00 -28.85
C GLY A 49 -12.86 -31.63 -30.16
N ARG A 50 -14.17 -31.61 -30.48
CA ARG A 50 -14.76 -32.18 -31.70
C ARG A 50 -14.21 -33.58 -32.00
N SER A 51 -14.07 -34.37 -30.95
CA SER A 51 -13.34 -35.63 -30.96
C SER A 51 -14.26 -36.84 -31.16
N ASP A 52 -15.56 -36.60 -31.34
CA ASP A 52 -16.57 -37.63 -31.60
C ASP A 52 -16.10 -38.58 -32.69
N ASN A 53 -16.13 -39.87 -32.38
CA ASN A 53 -15.79 -40.93 -33.32
C ASN A 53 -14.36 -40.82 -33.92
N SER A 54 -13.45 -40.15 -33.21
CA SER A 54 -12.01 -40.15 -33.49
C SER A 54 -11.36 -41.47 -33.07
N PRO A 55 -10.24 -41.88 -33.67
CA PRO A 55 -9.44 -42.99 -33.15
C PRO A 55 -9.03 -42.73 -31.71
N SER A 56 -9.38 -43.63 -30.81
CA SER A 56 -9.24 -43.40 -29.37
C SER A 56 -8.74 -44.64 -28.64
N ASN A 57 -7.96 -44.39 -27.61
CA ASN A 57 -7.48 -45.39 -26.67
C ASN A 57 -8.12 -45.14 -25.31
N TRP A 58 -8.47 -46.23 -24.62
CA TRP A 58 -9.17 -46.19 -23.35
C TRP A 58 -8.33 -46.80 -22.23
N TYR A 59 -8.36 -46.11 -21.09
CA TYR A 59 -7.74 -46.52 -19.85
C TYR A 59 -8.74 -46.49 -18.70
N LYS A 60 -8.53 -47.33 -17.70
CA LYS A 60 -9.31 -47.38 -16.48
C LYS A 60 -8.42 -47.04 -15.31
N PHE A 61 -8.82 -46.04 -14.53
CA PHE A 61 -8.12 -45.57 -13.35
C PHE A 61 -8.96 -45.91 -12.11
N THR A 62 -8.36 -46.62 -11.14
CA THR A 62 -9.01 -46.92 -9.85
C THR A 62 -8.40 -46.03 -8.76
N ALA A 63 -9.23 -45.20 -8.14
CA ALA A 63 -8.81 -44.30 -7.09
C ALA A 63 -8.42 -45.07 -5.81
N LYS A 64 -7.30 -44.69 -5.20
CA LYS A 64 -6.78 -45.31 -3.96
C LYS A 64 -7.03 -44.47 -2.69
N ALA A 65 -7.58 -43.29 -2.88
CA ALA A 65 -7.95 -42.32 -1.85
C ALA A 65 -8.90 -41.28 -2.48
N ASN A 66 -9.65 -40.57 -1.64
CA ASN A 66 -10.34 -39.36 -2.08
C ASN A 66 -9.30 -38.28 -2.45
N GLY A 67 -9.48 -37.59 -3.58
CA GLY A 67 -8.61 -36.47 -3.96
C GLY A 67 -8.67 -36.13 -5.44
N SER A 68 -7.99 -35.04 -5.82
CA SER A 68 -7.87 -34.64 -7.22
C SER A 68 -6.88 -35.52 -8.00
N VAL A 69 -7.23 -35.83 -9.24
CA VAL A 69 -6.41 -36.57 -10.19
C VAL A 69 -6.22 -35.72 -11.44
N THR A 70 -4.96 -35.43 -11.76
CA THR A 70 -4.59 -34.78 -13.02
C THR A 70 -4.18 -35.82 -14.04
N VAL A 71 -4.70 -35.67 -15.26
CA VAL A 71 -4.38 -36.48 -16.44
C VAL A 71 -3.95 -35.55 -17.56
N ARG A 72 -2.73 -35.71 -18.08
CA ARG A 72 -2.19 -34.82 -19.13
C ARG A 72 -1.50 -35.57 -20.26
N THR A 73 -1.52 -34.97 -21.44
CA THR A 73 -0.82 -35.45 -22.64
C THR A 73 0.29 -34.50 -23.11
N CYS A 74 0.69 -33.56 -22.27
CA CYS A 74 1.68 -32.53 -22.59
C CYS A 74 2.99 -33.13 -23.13
N GLY A 75 3.51 -32.53 -24.21
CA GLY A 75 4.71 -33.01 -24.90
C GLY A 75 4.44 -34.07 -25.98
N SER A 76 3.19 -34.48 -26.19
CA SER A 76 2.80 -35.37 -27.29
C SER A 76 2.93 -34.70 -28.66
N GLY A 77 3.11 -35.50 -29.72
CA GLY A 77 3.44 -35.00 -31.06
C GLY A 77 2.26 -34.60 -31.94
N TYR A 78 1.04 -34.58 -31.40
CA TYR A 78 -0.19 -34.30 -32.15
C TYR A 78 -1.23 -33.59 -31.29
N ASP A 79 -2.26 -33.08 -31.96
CA ASP A 79 -3.41 -32.37 -31.39
C ASP A 79 -4.31 -33.36 -30.61
N THR A 80 -4.13 -33.44 -29.28
CA THR A 80 -4.81 -34.44 -28.44
C THR A 80 -6.14 -33.93 -27.92
N VAL A 81 -7.04 -34.84 -27.59
CA VAL A 81 -8.23 -34.54 -26.78
C VAL A 81 -8.28 -35.54 -25.63
N LEU A 82 -8.44 -35.06 -24.40
CA LEU A 82 -8.60 -35.88 -23.20
C LEU A 82 -10.02 -35.74 -22.66
N SER A 83 -10.63 -36.87 -22.29
CA SER A 83 -11.89 -36.89 -21.55
C SER A 83 -11.92 -37.99 -20.49
N VAL A 84 -12.61 -37.73 -19.38
CA VAL A 84 -12.74 -38.61 -18.22
C VAL A 84 -14.21 -38.88 -17.96
N TYR A 85 -14.57 -40.12 -17.64
CA TYR A 85 -15.95 -40.55 -17.42
C TYR A 85 -16.09 -41.35 -16.12
N SER A 86 -17.25 -41.25 -15.48
CA SER A 86 -17.65 -42.12 -14.35
C SER A 86 -18.13 -43.51 -14.80
N GLY A 87 -18.26 -43.74 -16.10
CA GLY A 87 -18.62 -45.02 -16.69
C GLY A 87 -18.43 -45.04 -18.21
N CYS A 88 -18.69 -46.19 -18.86
CA CYS A 88 -18.63 -46.28 -20.32
C CYS A 88 -19.62 -45.29 -20.96
N PRO A 89 -19.22 -44.46 -21.94
CA PRO A 89 -20.12 -43.49 -22.57
C PRO A 89 -21.31 -44.19 -23.25
N GLY A 90 -22.53 -43.72 -22.98
CA GLY A 90 -23.77 -44.36 -23.45
C GLY A 90 -25.07 -43.76 -22.87
N GLU A 91 -24.96 -42.92 -21.84
CA GLU A 91 -25.99 -41.99 -21.34
C GLU A 91 -25.36 -40.58 -21.29
N GLU A 92 -26.15 -39.53 -21.54
CA GLU A 92 -25.64 -38.15 -21.80
C GLU A 92 -24.92 -37.49 -20.59
N ASP A 93 -24.99 -38.05 -19.37
CA ASP A 93 -24.58 -37.35 -18.13
C ASP A 93 -23.36 -37.96 -17.40
N ASN A 94 -22.47 -38.70 -18.08
CA ASN A 94 -21.35 -39.41 -17.39
C ASN A 94 -19.92 -38.95 -17.75
N GLU A 95 -19.76 -37.92 -18.57
CA GLU A 95 -18.47 -37.23 -18.76
C GLU A 95 -18.20 -36.30 -17.57
N LEU A 96 -17.06 -36.48 -16.90
CA LEU A 96 -16.67 -35.72 -15.71
C LEU A 96 -15.78 -34.51 -16.05
N SER A 97 -14.95 -34.64 -17.08
CA SER A 97 -14.00 -33.61 -17.47
C SER A 97 -13.55 -33.86 -18.91
N CYS A 98 -13.39 -32.80 -19.70
CA CYS A 98 -12.87 -32.88 -21.06
C CYS A 98 -12.01 -31.65 -21.37
N ASN A 99 -10.93 -31.86 -22.11
CA ASN A 99 -10.12 -30.78 -22.66
C ASN A 99 -9.44 -31.15 -23.99
N ASP A 100 -9.19 -30.14 -24.83
CA ASP A 100 -8.51 -30.19 -26.13
C ASP A 100 -7.12 -29.54 -26.02
N ASP A 101 -7.05 -28.28 -25.57
CA ASP A 101 -5.83 -27.46 -25.62
C ASP A 101 -5.52 -26.80 -24.26
N THR A 102 -4.52 -27.30 -23.53
CA THR A 102 -3.92 -26.65 -22.35
C THR A 102 -2.45 -26.30 -22.54
N CYS A 103 -1.62 -27.26 -22.96
CA CYS A 103 -0.16 -27.11 -23.00
C CYS A 103 0.37 -26.96 -24.45
N GLY A 104 -0.32 -26.13 -25.23
CA GLY A 104 -0.13 -26.00 -26.68
C GLY A 104 -1.31 -26.63 -27.40
N LEU A 105 -1.04 -27.66 -28.22
CA LEU A 105 -2.07 -28.49 -28.87
C LEU A 105 -2.34 -29.79 -28.09
N GLN A 106 -1.96 -29.82 -26.80
CA GLN A 106 -2.10 -31.01 -25.97
C GLN A 106 -2.96 -30.69 -24.77
N SER A 107 -3.61 -31.72 -24.25
CA SER A 107 -4.69 -31.58 -23.28
C SER A 107 -4.23 -31.92 -21.87
N GLU A 108 -4.91 -31.33 -20.91
CA GLU A 108 -4.83 -31.66 -19.49
C GLU A 108 -6.24 -31.58 -18.90
N VAL A 109 -6.62 -32.60 -18.13
CA VAL A 109 -7.90 -32.66 -17.43
C VAL A 109 -7.64 -32.96 -15.96
N GLU A 110 -8.46 -32.38 -15.11
CA GLU A 110 -8.47 -32.62 -13.67
C GLU A 110 -9.87 -33.07 -13.25
N PHE A 111 -9.96 -34.03 -12.34
CA PHE A 111 -11.23 -34.54 -11.81
C PHE A 111 -11.10 -35.03 -10.36
N SER A 112 -12.19 -34.95 -9.61
CA SER A 112 -12.30 -35.50 -8.26
C SER A 112 -12.49 -37.01 -8.29
N ALA A 113 -11.57 -37.73 -7.65
CA ALA A 113 -11.65 -39.17 -7.47
C ALA A 113 -12.10 -39.53 -6.06
N THR A 114 -13.01 -40.50 -5.94
CA THR A 114 -13.48 -41.07 -4.65
C THR A 114 -12.80 -42.42 -4.41
N ASP A 115 -12.33 -42.67 -3.19
CA ASP A 115 -11.62 -43.88 -2.79
C ASP A 115 -12.38 -45.16 -3.22
N GLY A 116 -11.70 -46.00 -4.00
CA GLY A 116 -12.23 -47.26 -4.51
C GLY A 116 -13.11 -47.16 -5.76
N GLU A 117 -13.44 -45.95 -6.24
CA GLU A 117 -14.20 -45.77 -7.48
C GLU A 117 -13.33 -45.90 -8.74
N GLU A 118 -13.95 -46.33 -9.83
CA GLU A 118 -13.32 -46.53 -11.14
C GLU A 118 -13.72 -45.42 -12.12
N TYR A 119 -12.74 -44.92 -12.86
CA TYR A 119 -12.89 -43.85 -13.83
C TYR A 119 -12.32 -44.29 -15.18
N LEU A 120 -12.92 -43.84 -16.28
CA LEU A 120 -12.45 -44.14 -17.63
C LEU A 120 -11.83 -42.91 -18.26
N VAL A 121 -10.59 -43.04 -18.72
CA VAL A 121 -9.81 -41.99 -19.38
C VAL A 121 -9.73 -42.32 -20.86
N ARG A 122 -10.16 -41.39 -21.70
CA ARG A 122 -10.10 -41.48 -23.16
C ARG A 122 -9.04 -40.53 -23.70
N VAL A 123 -8.11 -41.08 -24.49
CA VAL A 123 -7.14 -40.29 -25.26
C VAL A 123 -7.55 -40.34 -26.74
N ALA A 124 -7.90 -39.20 -27.29
CA ALA A 124 -8.31 -39.02 -28.69
C ALA A 124 -7.48 -37.90 -29.36
N GLY A 125 -7.96 -37.38 -30.48
CA GLY A 125 -7.34 -36.24 -31.15
C GLY A 125 -8.35 -35.37 -31.90
N TYR A 126 -8.07 -34.07 -31.97
CA TYR A 126 -8.94 -33.08 -32.56
C TYR A 126 -9.30 -33.43 -34.01
N ARG A 127 -10.60 -33.52 -34.32
CA ARG A 127 -11.12 -33.86 -35.66
C ARG A 127 -10.50 -35.12 -36.29
N GLY A 128 -10.15 -36.10 -35.46
CA GLY A 128 -9.56 -37.36 -35.90
C GLY A 128 -8.05 -37.32 -36.15
N ALA A 129 -7.34 -36.32 -35.61
CA ALA A 129 -5.89 -36.34 -35.52
C ALA A 129 -5.41 -37.60 -34.78
N THR A 130 -4.28 -38.16 -35.21
CA THR A 130 -3.67 -39.34 -34.57
C THR A 130 -2.17 -39.21 -34.51
N GLY A 131 -1.57 -39.82 -33.50
CA GLY A 131 -0.12 -39.84 -33.31
C GLY A 131 0.27 -40.55 -32.03
N ASP A 132 1.56 -40.53 -31.74
CA ASP A 132 2.11 -41.03 -30.50
C ASP A 132 1.88 -40.02 -29.38
N TYR A 133 1.52 -40.51 -28.19
CA TYR A 133 1.31 -39.70 -26.99
C TYR A 133 2.05 -40.26 -25.79
N THR A 134 2.35 -39.35 -24.86
CA THR A 134 2.68 -39.66 -23.46
C THR A 134 1.48 -39.24 -22.63
N LEU A 135 0.90 -40.15 -21.85
CA LEU A 135 -0.19 -39.91 -20.91
C LEU A 135 0.39 -39.97 -19.50
N GLU A 136 0.26 -38.90 -18.74
CA GLU A 136 0.72 -38.83 -17.36
C GLU A 136 -0.50 -38.72 -16.44
N VAL A 137 -0.58 -39.61 -15.45
CA VAL A 137 -1.62 -39.60 -14.41
C VAL A 137 -0.96 -39.41 -13.06
N SER A 138 -1.43 -38.43 -12.29
CA SER A 138 -0.93 -38.16 -10.96
C SER A 138 -2.05 -37.82 -9.98
N SER A 139 -2.23 -38.70 -9.00
CA SER A 139 -3.04 -38.47 -7.79
C SER A 139 -2.18 -37.83 -6.70
N GLY A 140 -2.66 -36.76 -6.08
CA GLY A 140 -1.96 -36.11 -4.97
C GLY A 140 -0.81 -35.17 -5.38
N GLY A 141 -0.81 -34.72 -6.63
CA GLY A 141 0.06 -33.64 -7.14
C GLY A 141 -0.63 -32.63 -8.06
N GLY A 142 -1.95 -32.76 -8.26
CA GLY A 142 -2.81 -31.79 -8.93
C GLY A 142 -3.30 -30.73 -7.95
N GLY A 143 -3.87 -29.65 -8.46
CA GLY A 143 -4.36 -28.55 -7.64
C GLY A 143 -5.44 -28.96 -6.64
N PRO A 144 -5.95 -27.99 -5.86
CA PRO A 144 -7.11 -28.25 -5.03
C PRO A 144 -8.30 -28.71 -5.90
N GLY A 145 -9.07 -29.72 -5.44
CA GLY A 145 -10.27 -30.17 -6.15
C GLY A 145 -11.35 -29.08 -6.23
N PRO A 146 -12.47 -29.32 -6.96
CA PRO A 146 -13.61 -28.41 -6.96
C PRO A 146 -14.02 -28.04 -5.54
N GLY A 147 -14.26 -26.75 -5.33
CA GLY A 147 -14.79 -26.24 -4.07
C GLY A 147 -16.22 -26.72 -3.81
N PRO A 148 -16.82 -26.40 -2.65
CA PRO A 148 -18.21 -26.74 -2.38
C PRO A 148 -19.11 -25.98 -3.36
N GLU A 149 -19.92 -26.69 -4.14
CA GLU A 149 -20.54 -26.12 -5.34
C GLU A 149 -21.94 -25.57 -5.05
N ASN A 150 -22.55 -25.92 -3.92
CA ASN A 150 -23.92 -25.58 -3.57
C ASN A 150 -24.15 -25.47 -2.05
N CYS A 151 -25.41 -25.29 -1.66
CA CYS A 151 -25.78 -25.12 -0.25
C CYS A 151 -25.86 -26.43 0.54
N GLU A 152 -25.85 -27.58 -0.14
CA GLU A 152 -25.93 -28.89 0.49
C GLU A 152 -24.55 -29.41 0.91
N ASP A 153 -23.49 -28.99 0.21
CA ASP A 153 -22.09 -29.30 0.49
C ASP A 153 -21.28 -28.13 1.07
N VAL A 154 -21.91 -26.97 1.29
CA VAL A 154 -21.29 -25.76 1.85
C VAL A 154 -20.43 -26.05 3.08
N GLN A 155 -19.21 -25.50 3.06
CA GLN A 155 -18.24 -25.67 4.13
C GLN A 155 -18.10 -24.40 4.96
N ASP A 156 -17.92 -24.56 6.27
CA ASP A 156 -17.64 -23.45 7.19
C ASP A 156 -16.19 -22.97 7.03
N LEU A 157 -16.02 -21.68 6.80
CA LEU A 157 -14.73 -21.02 6.67
C LEU A 157 -14.50 -20.02 7.81
N GLY A 158 -13.43 -20.24 8.57
CA GLY A 158 -12.97 -19.33 9.62
C GLY A 158 -11.97 -18.28 9.10
N LEU A 159 -11.58 -17.35 9.97
CA LEU A 159 -10.61 -16.31 9.65
C LEU A 159 -9.16 -16.82 9.65
N GLY A 160 -8.29 -16.14 8.89
CA GLY A 160 -6.83 -16.21 9.05
C GLY A 160 -6.14 -17.43 8.42
N ASN A 161 -6.84 -18.21 7.60
CA ASN A 161 -6.22 -19.21 6.73
C ASN A 161 -6.81 -19.10 5.32
N ALA A 162 -5.94 -19.13 4.32
CA ALA A 162 -6.37 -19.30 2.94
C ALA A 162 -6.87 -20.73 2.71
N VAL A 163 -7.97 -20.86 1.95
CA VAL A 163 -8.47 -22.13 1.44
C VAL A 163 -8.20 -22.19 -0.05
N GLU A 164 -7.54 -23.27 -0.44
CA GLU A 164 -7.29 -23.61 -1.83
C GLU A 164 -8.47 -24.42 -2.37
N GLY A 165 -9.01 -24.04 -3.53
CA GLY A 165 -10.10 -24.71 -4.21
C GLY A 165 -10.02 -24.52 -5.73
N SER A 166 -10.88 -25.20 -6.48
CA SER A 166 -11.07 -24.93 -7.92
C SER A 166 -12.53 -24.65 -8.23
N THR A 167 -12.79 -23.76 -9.19
CA THR A 167 -14.10 -23.65 -9.83
C THR A 167 -14.19 -24.51 -11.10
N ALA A 168 -13.08 -25.12 -11.54
CA ALA A 168 -13.09 -25.96 -12.74
C ALA A 168 -13.91 -27.24 -12.51
N GLY A 169 -14.81 -27.54 -13.44
CA GLY A 169 -15.63 -28.76 -13.41
C GLY A 169 -16.81 -28.74 -12.44
N GLY A 170 -17.05 -27.63 -11.73
CA GLY A 170 -18.16 -27.50 -10.79
C GLY A 170 -19.45 -26.96 -11.40
N ASP A 171 -20.53 -26.98 -10.63
CA ASP A 171 -21.83 -26.44 -11.03
C ASP A 171 -21.93 -24.91 -10.93
N ASN A 172 -22.79 -24.31 -11.75
CA ASN A 172 -23.16 -22.90 -11.66
C ASN A 172 -24.48 -22.77 -10.89
N THR A 173 -24.39 -22.41 -9.60
CA THR A 173 -25.50 -22.52 -8.65
C THR A 173 -25.92 -21.19 -8.03
N GLY A 174 -25.15 -20.13 -8.26
CA GLY A 174 -25.36 -18.79 -7.73
C GLY A 174 -25.24 -17.69 -8.77
N SER A 175 -25.54 -16.46 -8.36
CA SER A 175 -25.45 -15.27 -9.22
C SER A 175 -25.02 -14.04 -8.45
N ALA A 176 -24.29 -13.16 -9.13
CA ALA A 176 -23.92 -11.83 -8.66
C ALA A 176 -24.20 -10.77 -9.73
N THR A 177 -24.40 -9.52 -9.30
CA THR A 177 -24.70 -8.38 -10.17
C THR A 177 -23.45 -7.81 -10.86
N CYS A 178 -22.25 -8.19 -10.43
CA CYS A 178 -20.98 -7.78 -11.02
C CYS A 178 -20.28 -8.94 -11.75
N GLY A 179 -19.28 -8.59 -12.56
CA GLY A 179 -18.35 -9.52 -13.20
C GLY A 179 -18.92 -10.53 -14.19
N SER A 180 -20.16 -10.33 -14.67
CA SER A 180 -20.77 -11.20 -15.70
C SER A 180 -20.63 -12.72 -15.41
N SER A 181 -20.71 -13.11 -14.13
CA SER A 181 -20.37 -14.47 -13.66
C SER A 181 -21.47 -15.52 -13.85
N SER A 182 -22.60 -15.15 -14.47
CA SER A 182 -23.78 -16.04 -14.66
C SER A 182 -23.55 -17.31 -15.49
N ARG A 183 -22.34 -17.52 -16.03
CA ARG A 183 -21.94 -18.71 -16.79
C ARG A 183 -20.76 -19.46 -16.16
N SER A 184 -20.23 -18.98 -15.06
CA SER A 184 -19.10 -19.58 -14.37
C SER A 184 -19.60 -20.56 -13.32
N SER A 185 -18.83 -21.60 -13.09
CA SER A 185 -18.99 -22.52 -11.97
C SER A 185 -18.66 -21.82 -10.65
N ASP A 186 -19.27 -22.30 -9.57
CA ASP A 186 -19.23 -21.64 -8.28
C ASP A 186 -18.55 -22.48 -7.22
N ALA A 187 -17.86 -21.79 -6.31
CA ALA A 187 -17.55 -22.33 -5.00
C ALA A 187 -18.17 -21.45 -3.90
N ILE A 188 -18.87 -22.08 -2.97
CA ILE A 188 -19.68 -21.45 -1.94
C ILE A 188 -19.21 -21.90 -0.56
N TYR A 189 -18.81 -20.92 0.25
CA TYR A 189 -18.43 -21.12 1.65
C TYR A 189 -19.41 -20.40 2.57
N ARG A 190 -19.56 -20.90 3.80
CA ARG A 190 -20.30 -20.22 4.86
C ARG A 190 -19.32 -19.67 5.89
N HIS A 191 -19.48 -18.41 6.26
CA HIS A 191 -18.78 -17.80 7.39
C HIS A 191 -19.80 -17.47 8.48
N VAL A 192 -19.53 -17.88 9.71
CA VAL A 192 -20.30 -17.48 10.89
C VAL A 192 -19.48 -16.45 11.63
N ALA A 193 -19.96 -15.21 11.70
CA ALA A 193 -19.21 -14.13 12.31
C ALA A 193 -19.25 -14.25 13.84
N ASP A 194 -18.12 -14.53 14.49
CA ASP A 194 -18.06 -14.64 15.96
C ASP A 194 -18.24 -13.27 16.65
N GLU A 195 -17.83 -12.20 15.98
CA GLU A 195 -17.97 -10.81 16.40
C GLU A 195 -18.36 -9.91 15.22
N ALA A 196 -18.83 -8.70 15.54
CA ALA A 196 -19.15 -7.73 14.50
C ALA A 196 -17.85 -7.08 14.00
N CYS A 197 -17.64 -7.08 12.68
CA CYS A 197 -16.46 -6.49 12.06
C CYS A 197 -16.68 -6.21 10.58
N LEU A 198 -15.69 -5.60 9.92
CA LEU A 198 -15.61 -5.59 8.47
C LEU A 198 -15.01 -6.92 8.01
N LEU A 199 -15.85 -7.82 7.50
CA LEU A 199 -15.39 -9.07 6.88
C LEU A 199 -14.82 -8.74 5.50
N ILE A 200 -13.59 -9.16 5.25
CA ILE A 200 -12.92 -9.04 3.96
C ILE A 200 -12.68 -10.46 3.43
N ALA A 201 -13.20 -10.73 2.24
CA ALA A 201 -12.90 -11.94 1.48
C ALA A 201 -12.01 -11.57 0.29
N SER A 202 -10.95 -12.33 0.06
CA SER A 202 -9.98 -12.05 -1.00
C SER A 202 -9.60 -13.28 -1.79
N THR A 203 -9.46 -13.09 -3.10
CA THR A 203 -8.97 -14.09 -4.05
C THR A 203 -7.71 -13.62 -4.78
N CYS A 204 -7.02 -12.58 -4.29
CA CYS A 204 -5.92 -11.91 -5.01
C CYS A 204 -4.71 -12.79 -5.35
N SER A 205 -4.57 -13.94 -4.70
CA SER A 205 -3.49 -14.90 -4.98
C SER A 205 -3.92 -16.01 -5.97
N SER A 206 -5.09 -15.87 -6.59
CA SER A 206 -5.65 -16.86 -7.53
C SER A 206 -5.08 -16.75 -8.93
N GLY A 207 -5.12 -17.86 -9.68
CA GLY A 207 -4.52 -17.94 -11.02
C GLY A 207 -5.43 -17.56 -12.19
N TYR A 208 -6.67 -17.14 -11.94
CA TYR A 208 -7.65 -16.81 -12.97
C TYR A 208 -8.49 -15.59 -12.61
N ASP A 209 -9.23 -15.09 -13.60
CA ASP A 209 -10.11 -13.92 -13.49
C ASP A 209 -11.34 -14.25 -12.60
N THR A 210 -11.27 -13.86 -11.32
CA THR A 210 -12.23 -14.27 -10.28
C THR A 210 -13.29 -13.20 -10.06
N VAL A 211 -14.53 -13.61 -9.84
CA VAL A 211 -15.62 -12.74 -9.32
C VAL A 211 -15.95 -13.18 -7.90
N LEU A 212 -15.97 -12.25 -6.96
CA LEU A 212 -16.18 -12.55 -5.54
C LEU A 212 -17.40 -11.81 -4.97
N SER A 213 -18.20 -12.49 -4.15
CA SER A 213 -19.45 -11.93 -3.61
C SER A 213 -19.79 -12.47 -2.22
N ILE A 214 -20.42 -11.62 -1.39
CA ILE A 214 -20.94 -11.94 -0.06
C ILE A 214 -22.46 -11.84 -0.09
N HIS A 215 -23.14 -12.84 0.48
CA HIS A 215 -24.59 -12.97 0.48
C HIS A 215 -25.13 -13.26 1.89
N SER A 216 -26.37 -12.83 2.16
CA SER A 216 -27.05 -13.05 3.43
C SER A 216 -27.77 -14.39 3.53
N ASP A 217 -27.93 -15.12 2.42
CA ASP A 217 -28.61 -16.41 2.40
C ASP A 217 -28.05 -17.31 1.29
N CYS A 218 -28.38 -18.61 1.34
CA CYS A 218 -28.01 -19.62 0.37
C CYS A 218 -29.27 -20.20 -0.28
N PRO A 219 -29.36 -20.31 -1.62
CA PRO A 219 -28.30 -20.07 -2.60
C PRO A 219 -27.93 -18.58 -2.77
N PRO A 220 -26.66 -18.28 -3.10
CA PRO A 220 -26.22 -16.94 -3.43
C PRO A 220 -26.94 -16.42 -4.67
N THR A 221 -27.73 -15.36 -4.54
CA THR A 221 -28.45 -14.76 -5.67
C THR A 221 -28.31 -13.24 -5.68
N ASN A 222 -28.63 -12.62 -6.81
CA ASN A 222 -28.72 -11.16 -6.90
C ASN A 222 -29.68 -10.53 -5.87
N GLU A 223 -30.67 -11.27 -5.35
CA GLU A 223 -31.65 -10.74 -4.38
C GLU A 223 -31.08 -10.64 -2.95
N ASN A 224 -30.17 -11.55 -2.57
CA ASN A 224 -29.56 -11.60 -1.24
C ASN A 224 -28.08 -11.19 -1.23
N GLN A 225 -27.59 -10.63 -2.34
CA GLN A 225 -26.23 -10.10 -2.45
C GLN A 225 -26.05 -8.86 -1.56
N LEU A 226 -25.04 -8.90 -0.71
CA LEU A 226 -24.66 -7.82 0.20
C LEU A 226 -23.53 -6.98 -0.36
N ALA A 227 -22.53 -7.63 -0.95
CA ALA A 227 -21.41 -7.00 -1.61
C ALA A 227 -20.91 -7.90 -2.74
N CYS A 228 -20.36 -7.31 -3.79
CA CYS A 228 -19.68 -8.07 -4.83
C CYS A 228 -18.63 -7.20 -5.52
N ASN A 229 -17.61 -7.85 -6.04
CA ASN A 229 -16.53 -7.22 -6.78
C ASN A 229 -16.02 -8.13 -7.90
N ASP A 230 -15.49 -7.46 -8.93
CA ASP A 230 -14.73 -7.98 -10.06
C ASP A 230 -13.50 -7.08 -10.20
N ASP A 231 -12.30 -7.65 -10.37
CA ASP A 231 -11.03 -6.94 -10.61
C ASP A 231 -10.52 -5.95 -9.52
N ALA A 232 -10.80 -6.18 -8.22
CA ALA A 232 -10.21 -5.34 -7.16
C ALA A 232 -8.71 -5.59 -6.92
N CYS A 233 -8.07 -6.56 -7.54
CA CYS A 233 -6.62 -6.79 -7.48
C CYS A 233 -6.10 -7.42 -8.78
N ASP A 234 -5.94 -6.58 -9.81
CA ASP A 234 -5.69 -6.96 -11.21
C ASP A 234 -6.89 -7.67 -11.84
N LEU A 235 -6.81 -8.99 -12.09
CA LEU A 235 -7.95 -9.80 -12.56
C LEU A 235 -8.64 -10.54 -11.41
N GLN A 236 -8.13 -10.41 -10.19
CA GLN A 236 -8.68 -11.09 -9.02
C GLN A 236 -9.55 -10.14 -8.20
N SER A 237 -10.35 -10.72 -7.30
CA SER A 237 -11.37 -9.96 -6.56
C SER A 237 -11.14 -9.94 -5.06
N THR A 238 -11.51 -8.82 -4.45
CA THR A 238 -11.64 -8.63 -3.00
C THR A 238 -12.94 -7.91 -2.72
N VAL A 239 -13.67 -8.36 -1.71
CA VAL A 239 -14.96 -7.79 -1.31
C VAL A 239 -14.99 -7.64 0.21
N ALA A 240 -15.58 -6.54 0.69
CA ALA A 240 -15.72 -6.26 2.11
C ALA A 240 -17.17 -5.91 2.48
N TYR A 241 -17.62 -6.39 3.65
CA TYR A 241 -18.95 -6.11 4.17
C TYR A 241 -18.97 -6.12 5.71
N GLU A 242 -19.69 -5.18 6.32
CA GLU A 242 -19.90 -5.15 7.77
C GLU A 242 -20.80 -6.32 8.22
N VAL A 243 -20.23 -7.29 8.93
CA VAL A 243 -20.93 -8.46 9.46
C VAL A 243 -21.35 -8.26 10.91
N ALA A 244 -22.45 -8.88 11.30
CA ALA A 244 -22.98 -8.86 12.66
C ALA A 244 -22.63 -10.16 13.40
N ALA A 245 -22.27 -10.02 14.68
CA ALA A 245 -21.94 -11.16 15.54
C ALA A 245 -23.11 -12.17 15.61
N GLY A 246 -22.79 -13.44 15.39
CA GLY A 246 -23.71 -14.58 15.43
C GLY A 246 -24.48 -14.85 14.14
N GLU A 247 -24.34 -14.01 13.10
CA GLU A 247 -25.01 -14.19 11.82
C GLU A 247 -24.15 -15.01 10.84
N SER A 248 -24.82 -15.67 9.89
CA SER A 248 -24.18 -16.46 8.83
C SER A 248 -24.17 -15.71 7.51
N TYR A 249 -23.04 -15.75 6.82
CA TYR A 249 -22.80 -15.12 5.53
C TYR A 249 -22.26 -16.15 4.54
N PHE A 250 -22.62 -16.02 3.27
CA PHE A 250 -22.20 -16.93 2.21
C PHE A 250 -21.24 -16.22 1.26
N ILE A 251 -20.06 -16.79 1.06
CA ILE A 251 -19.02 -16.27 0.18
C ILE A 251 -19.01 -17.12 -1.09
N ARG A 252 -19.28 -16.49 -2.23
CA ARG A 252 -19.26 -17.13 -3.54
C ARG A 252 -18.05 -16.67 -4.33
N VAL A 253 -17.20 -17.62 -4.71
CA VAL A 253 -16.11 -17.49 -5.68
C VAL A 253 -16.61 -17.99 -7.03
N ALA A 254 -16.50 -17.17 -8.05
CA ALA A 254 -16.82 -17.50 -9.44
C ALA A 254 -15.73 -16.93 -10.37
N GLY A 255 -15.98 -16.89 -11.67
CA GLY A 255 -15.08 -16.26 -12.64
C GLY A 255 -15.77 -15.39 -13.69
N PHE A 256 -15.04 -14.42 -14.21
CA PHE A 256 -15.55 -13.49 -15.20
C PHE A 256 -15.91 -14.21 -16.50
N ASN A 257 -17.11 -13.98 -17.01
CA ASN A 257 -17.57 -14.49 -18.31
C ASN A 257 -17.37 -16.01 -18.52
N GLY A 258 -17.44 -16.80 -17.45
CA GLY A 258 -17.27 -18.26 -17.51
C GLY A 258 -15.83 -18.75 -17.30
N ALA A 259 -14.90 -17.88 -16.93
CA ALA A 259 -13.59 -18.30 -16.46
C ALA A 259 -13.73 -19.24 -15.26
N THR A 260 -12.86 -20.24 -15.21
CA THR A 260 -12.75 -21.20 -14.10
C THR A 260 -11.28 -21.51 -13.87
N GLY A 261 -10.94 -21.98 -12.67
CA GLY A 261 -9.58 -22.35 -12.33
C GLY A 261 -9.37 -22.47 -10.83
N ASN A 262 -8.11 -22.65 -10.44
CA ASN A 262 -7.72 -22.77 -9.06
C ASN A 262 -7.69 -21.39 -8.39
N TYR A 263 -8.30 -21.30 -7.21
CA TYR A 263 -8.33 -20.12 -6.37
C TYR A 263 -7.71 -20.38 -5.01
N SER A 264 -7.20 -19.31 -4.42
CA SER A 264 -6.88 -19.19 -3.00
C SER A 264 -7.84 -18.15 -2.41
N LEU A 265 -8.71 -18.57 -1.49
CA LEU A 265 -9.68 -17.71 -0.81
C LEU A 265 -9.25 -17.47 0.63
N GLU A 266 -9.00 -16.21 1.00
CA GLU A 266 -8.67 -15.82 2.37
C GLU A 266 -9.78 -14.94 2.97
N LEU A 267 -10.13 -15.21 4.24
CA LEU A 267 -10.98 -14.35 5.04
C LEU A 267 -10.18 -13.64 6.14
N SER A 268 -10.38 -12.33 6.23
CA SER A 268 -9.88 -11.51 7.34
C SER A 268 -11.00 -10.61 7.87
N CYS A 269 -10.76 -10.05 9.05
CA CYS A 269 -11.74 -9.27 9.80
C CYS A 269 -10.98 -8.08 10.38
N SER A 270 -11.48 -6.87 10.13
CA SER A 270 -10.92 -5.63 10.64
C SER A 270 -11.99 -4.79 11.33
N GLU A 271 -11.58 -3.77 12.08
CA GLU A 271 -12.52 -2.77 12.57
C GLU A 271 -13.23 -2.11 11.37
N PRO A 272 -14.57 -1.95 11.43
CA PRO A 272 -15.29 -1.18 10.41
C PRO A 272 -14.71 0.23 10.30
N PRO A 273 -14.57 0.77 9.08
CA PRO A 273 -14.01 2.09 8.91
C PRO A 273 -15.00 3.13 9.47
N GLU A 274 -14.49 4.11 10.22
CA GLU A 274 -15.32 5.19 10.73
C GLU A 274 -15.90 5.99 9.56
N LYS A 275 -17.16 6.41 9.69
CA LYS A 275 -17.82 7.25 8.68
C LYS A 275 -17.48 8.71 8.96
N GLY A 276 -16.76 9.34 8.06
CA GLY A 276 -16.53 10.78 8.08
C GLY A 276 -17.79 11.59 7.77
N GLU A 277 -17.85 12.81 8.30
CA GLU A 277 -18.79 13.85 7.82
C GLU A 277 -18.12 14.64 6.69
N GLY A 278 -18.86 14.93 5.60
CA GLY A 278 -18.29 15.59 4.43
C GLY A 278 -17.61 14.60 3.48
N ALA A 279 -16.70 15.09 2.65
CA ALA A 279 -15.85 14.26 1.80
C ALA A 279 -14.68 13.73 2.63
N ASP A 280 -14.39 12.43 2.55
CA ASP A 280 -13.41 11.77 3.41
C ASP A 280 -12.87 10.53 2.68
N ILE A 281 -11.57 10.51 2.40
CA ILE A 281 -10.93 9.43 1.64
C ILE A 281 -9.96 8.63 2.49
N THR A 282 -10.05 7.31 2.43
CA THR A 282 -9.13 6.40 3.11
C THR A 282 -8.47 5.42 2.13
N ILE A 283 -7.30 4.91 2.49
CA ILE A 283 -6.60 3.89 1.70
C ILE A 283 -7.08 2.51 2.12
N SER A 284 -7.90 1.87 1.29
CA SER A 284 -8.35 0.50 1.57
C SER A 284 -7.20 -0.50 1.40
N SER A 285 -6.56 -0.50 0.23
CA SER A 285 -5.54 -1.49 -0.11
C SER A 285 -4.66 -1.06 -1.29
N MET A 286 -3.51 -1.71 -1.39
CA MET A 286 -2.60 -1.74 -2.52
C MET A 286 -2.38 -3.19 -2.94
N SER A 287 -2.20 -3.42 -4.23
CA SER A 287 -1.97 -4.76 -4.78
C SER A 287 -1.11 -4.69 -6.05
N GLY A 288 -0.67 -5.84 -6.56
CA GLY A 288 -0.01 -5.95 -7.85
C GLY A 288 1.23 -5.07 -8.03
N ILE A 289 2.09 -4.94 -7.01
CA ILE A 289 3.32 -4.15 -7.16
C ILE A 289 4.25 -4.80 -8.20
N ARG A 290 4.67 -4.04 -9.21
CA ARG A 290 5.45 -4.55 -10.35
C ARG A 290 6.57 -3.62 -10.77
N GLN A 291 7.64 -4.20 -11.28
CA GLN A 291 8.71 -3.47 -11.95
C GLN A 291 8.25 -2.97 -13.32
N MET A 292 8.21 -1.65 -13.49
CA MET A 292 7.74 -0.96 -14.71
C MET A 292 8.87 -0.57 -15.65
N GLY A 293 10.10 -0.48 -15.14
CA GLY A 293 11.25 -0.02 -15.91
C GLY A 293 12.55 -0.11 -15.13
N ARG A 294 13.65 0.10 -15.84
CA ARG A 294 15.01 0.08 -15.30
C ARG A 294 15.87 1.11 -16.00
N LEU A 295 16.73 1.78 -15.24
CA LEU A 295 17.81 2.61 -15.74
C LEU A 295 19.06 2.36 -14.88
N GLY A 296 20.05 1.68 -15.46
CA GLY A 296 21.25 1.27 -14.70
C GLY A 296 20.88 0.41 -13.48
N GLY A 297 21.36 0.82 -12.30
CA GLY A 297 21.09 0.16 -11.02
C GLY A 297 19.83 0.64 -10.30
N VAL A 298 18.92 1.34 -10.99
CA VAL A 298 17.64 1.83 -10.45
C VAL A 298 16.49 1.19 -11.22
N VAL A 299 15.45 0.79 -10.50
CA VAL A 299 14.19 0.29 -11.05
C VAL A 299 13.05 1.23 -10.70
N ALA A 300 12.08 1.32 -11.61
CA ALA A 300 10.80 1.95 -11.31
C ALA A 300 9.78 0.88 -10.98
N LEU A 301 9.04 1.12 -9.90
CA LEU A 301 7.93 0.30 -9.46
C LEU A 301 6.62 1.07 -9.64
N SER A 302 5.51 0.33 -9.70
CA SER A 302 4.16 0.85 -9.59
C SER A 302 3.30 -0.22 -8.93
N MET A 303 2.18 0.19 -8.34
CA MET A 303 1.23 -0.70 -7.69
C MET A 303 -0.19 -0.23 -8.00
N GLN A 304 -1.16 -1.12 -7.86
CA GLN A 304 -2.55 -0.76 -7.86
C GLN A 304 -2.89 -0.01 -6.58
N SER A 305 -3.81 0.95 -6.66
CA SER A 305 -4.34 1.69 -5.52
C SER A 305 -5.84 1.52 -5.43
N THR A 306 -6.35 1.23 -4.23
CA THR A 306 -7.78 1.22 -3.92
C THR A 306 -8.08 2.24 -2.83
N ILE A 307 -8.80 3.29 -3.20
CA ILE A 307 -9.13 4.44 -2.33
C ILE A 307 -10.63 4.45 -2.11
N CYS A 308 -11.06 4.62 -0.87
CA CYS A 308 -12.46 4.57 -0.49
C CYS A 308 -12.94 5.93 -0.03
N ASN A 309 -14.10 6.39 -0.51
CA ASN A 309 -14.78 7.52 0.07
C ASN A 309 -15.65 7.04 1.25
N MET A 310 -15.17 7.29 2.47
CA MET A 310 -15.85 6.95 3.72
C MET A 310 -16.77 8.07 4.23
N GLY A 311 -16.71 9.22 3.57
CA GLY A 311 -17.49 10.40 3.87
C GLY A 311 -18.96 10.30 3.50
N SER A 312 -19.75 11.24 4.02
CA SER A 312 -21.15 11.42 3.64
C SER A 312 -21.34 12.08 2.28
N ASP A 313 -20.34 12.82 1.81
CA ASP A 313 -20.38 13.63 0.60
C ASP A 313 -19.45 13.07 -0.47
N SER A 314 -19.69 13.44 -1.73
CA SER A 314 -18.83 13.04 -2.85
C SER A 314 -17.51 13.82 -2.85
N VAL A 315 -16.43 13.16 -3.28
CA VAL A 315 -15.07 13.73 -3.41
C VAL A 315 -14.82 14.14 -4.86
N ASP A 316 -14.31 15.34 -5.11
CA ASP A 316 -13.97 15.85 -6.44
C ASP A 316 -12.85 15.00 -7.11
N TRP A 317 -13.07 14.61 -8.37
CA TRP A 317 -12.17 13.70 -9.11
C TRP A 317 -12.01 14.08 -10.58
N TYR A 318 -11.98 15.38 -10.86
CA TYR A 318 -11.97 15.93 -12.21
C TYR A 318 -10.60 15.84 -12.87
N GLY A 319 -10.55 15.33 -14.09
CA GLY A 319 -9.32 15.35 -14.88
C GLY A 319 -8.87 16.75 -15.28
N ASN A 320 -7.55 16.92 -15.34
CA ASN A 320 -6.89 18.10 -15.89
C ASN A 320 -7.53 18.55 -17.22
N PRO A 321 -7.72 19.88 -17.44
CA PRO A 321 -7.10 21.00 -16.72
C PRO A 321 -7.84 21.48 -15.46
N ASP A 322 -8.91 20.81 -15.04
CA ASP A 322 -9.55 21.14 -13.75
C ASP A 322 -8.65 20.64 -12.60
N PRO A 323 -8.20 21.51 -11.68
CA PRO A 323 -7.28 21.12 -10.62
C PRO A 323 -7.95 20.35 -9.47
N ARG A 324 -9.27 20.19 -9.49
CA ARG A 324 -10.04 19.53 -8.42
C ARG A 324 -10.03 18.02 -8.58
N HIS A 325 -8.97 17.40 -8.12
CA HIS A 325 -8.78 15.94 -8.09
C HIS A 325 -7.77 15.56 -7.01
N PRO A 326 -7.75 14.29 -6.59
CA PRO A 326 -6.75 13.82 -5.65
C PRO A 326 -5.37 13.62 -6.29
N PHE A 327 -4.34 13.68 -5.45
CA PHE A 327 -2.94 13.41 -5.78
C PHE A 327 -2.48 12.16 -5.06
N LEU A 328 -1.91 11.19 -5.77
CA LEU A 328 -1.41 9.94 -5.20
C LEU A 328 0.12 9.94 -5.22
N VAL A 329 0.75 9.68 -4.08
CA VAL A 329 2.19 9.46 -3.98
C VAL A 329 2.48 8.06 -3.46
N PHE A 330 3.52 7.45 -4.02
CA PHE A 330 3.94 6.09 -3.68
C PHE A 330 5.35 6.14 -3.08
N ASN A 331 5.53 5.44 -1.96
CA ASN A 331 6.81 5.36 -1.27
C ASN A 331 7.17 3.89 -0.98
N LEU A 332 8.47 3.62 -0.86
CA LEU A 332 8.97 2.32 -0.42
C LEU A 332 9.96 2.49 0.72
N TYR A 333 9.82 1.66 1.75
CA TYR A 333 10.63 1.67 2.95
C TYR A 333 11.29 0.32 3.17
N ARG A 334 12.43 0.36 3.86
CA ARG A 334 13.15 -0.83 4.35
C ARG A 334 13.39 -0.68 5.84
N MET A 335 12.94 -1.65 6.61
CA MET A 335 13.33 -1.81 8.02
C MET A 335 14.52 -2.76 8.12
N ARG A 336 15.65 -2.26 8.64
CA ARG A 336 16.84 -3.07 8.88
C ARG A 336 17.56 -2.57 10.12
N ALA A 337 18.05 -3.50 10.95
CA ALA A 337 18.84 -3.19 12.14
C ALA A 337 18.17 -2.15 13.07
N GLY A 338 16.84 -2.22 13.20
CA GLY A 338 16.06 -1.34 14.07
C GLY A 338 15.78 0.05 13.52
N ARG A 339 16.04 0.32 12.23
CA ARG A 339 15.74 1.60 11.57
C ARG A 339 14.83 1.39 10.36
N LEU A 340 13.78 2.20 10.26
CA LEU A 340 12.96 2.35 9.06
C LEU A 340 13.58 3.44 8.16
N GLU A 341 13.99 3.07 6.95
CA GLU A 341 14.56 3.99 5.97
C GLU A 341 13.65 4.06 4.74
N GLN A 342 13.30 5.26 4.28
CA GLN A 342 12.69 5.42 2.97
C GLN A 342 13.75 5.21 1.88
N ILE A 343 13.48 4.28 0.98
CA ILE A 343 14.39 3.85 -0.09
C ILE A 343 13.86 4.17 -1.50
N GLY A 344 12.60 4.60 -1.60
CA GLY A 344 12.03 5.09 -2.85
C GLY A 344 10.89 6.07 -2.64
N GLN A 345 10.73 6.97 -3.61
CA GLN A 345 9.64 7.92 -3.72
C GLN A 345 9.22 8.07 -5.18
N SER A 346 7.95 8.39 -5.42
CA SER A 346 7.44 8.88 -6.72
C SER A 346 7.18 10.39 -6.70
N TRP A 347 6.98 10.98 -7.87
CA TRP A 347 6.20 12.22 -7.98
C TRP A 347 4.74 12.02 -7.59
N ALA A 348 3.95 13.09 -7.58
CA ALA A 348 2.51 13.02 -7.33
C ALA A 348 1.77 12.68 -8.63
N LYS A 349 1.02 11.58 -8.64
CA LYS A 349 0.11 11.24 -9.71
C LYS A 349 -1.19 12.02 -9.55
N HIS A 350 -1.59 12.75 -10.59
CA HIS A 350 -2.86 13.43 -10.69
C HIS A 350 -4.00 12.45 -11.01
N GLY A 351 -5.04 12.45 -10.19
CA GLY A 351 -6.31 11.80 -10.47
C GLY A 351 -6.97 12.36 -11.74
N PHE A 352 -7.81 11.56 -12.39
CA PHE A 352 -8.48 12.01 -13.62
C PHE A 352 -9.92 11.52 -13.82
N ALA A 353 -10.28 10.42 -13.18
CA ALA A 353 -11.62 9.86 -13.13
C ALA A 353 -11.70 8.83 -12.02
N ALA A 354 -12.84 8.71 -11.34
CA ALA A 354 -13.10 7.69 -10.35
C ALA A 354 -13.81 6.46 -10.97
N SER A 355 -13.44 5.25 -10.58
CA SER A 355 -14.07 4.01 -11.07
C SER A 355 -15.47 3.76 -10.49
N GLN A 356 -15.82 4.39 -9.37
CA GLN A 356 -17.12 4.25 -8.68
C GLN A 356 -17.44 2.79 -8.30
N THR A 357 -16.42 2.06 -7.84
CA THR A 357 -16.50 0.63 -7.56
C THR A 357 -17.24 0.36 -6.24
N SER A 358 -18.26 -0.50 -6.28
CA SER A 358 -18.99 -0.94 -5.09
C SER A 358 -18.34 -2.14 -4.40
N GLY A 359 -18.66 -2.35 -3.13
CA GLY A 359 -18.38 -3.62 -2.43
C GLY A 359 -16.96 -3.77 -1.86
N VAL A 360 -16.14 -2.72 -1.94
CA VAL A 360 -14.76 -2.73 -1.40
C VAL A 360 -14.62 -1.93 -0.12
N CYS A 361 -15.35 -0.82 0.01
CA CYS A 361 -15.27 0.08 1.16
C CYS A 361 -16.11 -0.34 2.37
N GLY A 362 -16.78 -1.50 2.32
CA GLY A 362 -17.72 -1.93 3.37
C GLY A 362 -19.08 -1.21 3.37
N LEU A 363 -19.20 -0.09 2.66
CA LEU A 363 -20.44 0.68 2.53
C LEU A 363 -21.10 0.53 1.16
N PRO A 364 -22.45 0.69 1.08
CA PRO A 364 -23.12 0.78 -0.21
C PRO A 364 -22.66 2.02 -0.97
N CYS A 365 -22.11 1.80 -2.17
CA CYS A 365 -21.68 2.87 -3.07
C CYS A 365 -22.87 3.70 -3.60
N ARG A 366 -22.79 5.02 -3.44
CA ARG A 366 -23.78 6.02 -3.89
C ARG A 366 -23.15 6.95 -4.90
N THR A 367 -23.40 6.71 -6.18
CA THR A 367 -22.87 7.52 -7.28
C THR A 367 -23.62 8.85 -7.42
N ASP A 368 -22.92 9.99 -7.42
CA ASP A 368 -23.51 11.33 -7.51
C ASP A 368 -23.16 12.09 -8.82
N GLY A 369 -22.92 11.36 -9.91
CA GLY A 369 -22.67 11.92 -11.24
C GLY A 369 -21.22 11.79 -11.71
N ASP A 370 -20.89 12.42 -12.84
CA ASP A 370 -19.56 12.33 -13.45
C ASP A 370 -18.54 13.25 -12.75
N GLY A 371 -17.30 12.77 -12.61
CA GLY A 371 -16.17 13.57 -12.14
C GLY A 371 -16.02 13.66 -10.61
N ASN A 372 -16.69 12.78 -9.87
CA ASN A 372 -16.51 12.61 -8.42
C ASN A 372 -16.33 11.14 -8.07
N LEU A 373 -15.93 10.85 -6.83
CA LEU A 373 -16.07 9.55 -6.17
C LEU A 373 -17.20 9.63 -5.14
N GLY A 374 -18.25 8.83 -5.34
CA GLY A 374 -19.44 8.84 -4.51
C GLY A 374 -19.22 8.26 -3.11
N SER A 375 -20.07 8.63 -2.15
CA SER A 375 -20.02 8.10 -0.78
C SER A 375 -20.14 6.57 -0.78
N GLY A 376 -19.24 5.90 -0.06
CA GLY A 376 -19.14 4.44 0.01
C GLY A 376 -18.59 3.76 -1.25
N CYS A 377 -18.18 4.53 -2.26
CA CYS A 377 -17.57 3.99 -3.47
C CYS A 377 -16.04 3.95 -3.35
N ALA A 378 -15.42 3.01 -4.06
CA ALA A 378 -13.98 2.92 -4.24
C ALA A 378 -13.56 3.46 -5.61
N ASP A 379 -12.40 4.10 -5.67
CA ASP A 379 -11.62 4.25 -6.89
C ASP A 379 -10.49 3.21 -6.92
N ILE A 380 -10.38 2.49 -8.03
CA ILE A 380 -9.33 1.49 -8.26
C ILE A 380 -8.51 1.87 -9.50
N TYR A 381 -7.28 2.32 -9.28
CA TYR A 381 -6.34 2.52 -10.37
C TYR A 381 -5.40 1.32 -10.51
N GLY A 382 -5.46 0.67 -11.67
CA GLY A 382 -4.53 -0.38 -12.06
C GLY A 382 -3.06 0.07 -12.11
N VAL A 383 -2.16 -0.90 -11.95
CA VAL A 383 -0.69 -0.71 -11.93
C VAL A 383 -0.18 0.11 -13.12
N SER A 384 -0.67 -0.18 -14.33
CA SER A 384 -0.25 0.51 -15.56
C SER A 384 -0.72 1.97 -15.60
N THR A 385 -1.92 2.24 -15.08
CA THR A 385 -2.46 3.60 -14.97
C THR A 385 -1.67 4.40 -13.94
N ASN A 386 -1.35 3.79 -12.79
CA ASN A 386 -0.48 4.38 -11.78
C ASN A 386 0.97 4.54 -12.25
N ALA A 387 1.42 3.78 -13.25
CA ALA A 387 2.75 3.92 -13.84
C ALA A 387 2.83 4.94 -14.99
N SER A 388 1.71 5.59 -15.36
CA SER A 388 1.68 6.52 -16.48
C SER A 388 2.40 7.83 -16.14
N GLN A 389 3.64 7.99 -16.60
CA GLN A 389 4.46 9.19 -16.35
C GLN A 389 3.85 10.51 -16.87
N ARG A 390 2.78 10.43 -17.68
CA ARG A 390 2.04 11.58 -18.21
C ARG A 390 1.11 12.22 -17.19
N THR A 391 0.79 11.53 -16.12
CA THR A 391 -0.09 12.02 -15.06
C THR A 391 0.69 12.40 -13.81
N PHE A 392 2.01 12.45 -13.86
CA PHE A 392 2.83 12.83 -12.72
C PHE A 392 3.25 14.30 -12.78
N GLY A 393 3.16 14.97 -11.63
CA GLY A 393 3.68 16.31 -11.38
C GLY A 393 4.59 16.32 -10.14
N PRO A 394 5.56 17.25 -10.06
CA PRO A 394 6.40 17.40 -8.88
C PRO A 394 5.57 17.68 -7.64
N ARG A 395 5.87 17.01 -6.53
CA ARG A 395 5.14 17.18 -5.25
C ARG A 395 5.13 18.64 -4.77
N HIS A 396 6.17 19.42 -5.05
CA HIS A 396 6.30 20.80 -4.62
C HIS A 396 5.37 21.80 -5.35
N GLU A 397 4.68 21.39 -6.42
CA GLU A 397 3.66 22.20 -7.09
C GLU A 397 2.29 22.13 -6.39
N ILE A 398 2.15 21.22 -5.40
CA ILE A 398 0.92 20.96 -4.66
C ILE A 398 1.11 21.47 -3.24
N ASN A 399 0.11 22.18 -2.72
CA ASN A 399 0.07 22.51 -1.29
C ASN A 399 -0.56 21.33 -0.53
N PRO A 400 0.21 20.57 0.26
CA PRO A 400 -0.29 19.39 0.94
C PRO A 400 -1.24 19.67 2.12
N TRP A 401 -1.24 20.89 2.66
CA TRP A 401 -2.14 21.29 3.73
C TRP A 401 -3.55 21.59 3.21
N THR A 402 -3.65 22.21 2.03
CA THR A 402 -4.95 22.67 1.46
C THR A 402 -5.42 21.86 0.26
N GLY A 403 -4.57 20.98 -0.28
CA GLY A 403 -4.80 20.32 -1.58
C GLY A 403 -4.76 21.28 -2.78
N ALA A 404 -4.37 22.54 -2.60
CA ALA A 404 -4.37 23.52 -3.68
C ALA A 404 -3.30 23.21 -4.74
N PHE A 405 -3.73 23.24 -6.01
CA PHE A 405 -2.89 23.05 -7.19
C PHE A 405 -3.30 24.02 -8.30
N THR A 406 -2.33 24.51 -9.07
CA THR A 406 -2.57 25.34 -10.25
C THR A 406 -2.10 24.64 -11.51
N TYR A 407 -3.04 24.24 -12.37
CA TYR A 407 -2.71 23.58 -13.64
C TYR A 407 -1.90 24.49 -14.59
N ALA A 408 -2.32 25.74 -14.77
CA ALA A 408 -1.69 26.64 -15.74
C ALA A 408 -0.23 26.93 -15.37
N GLY A 409 0.71 26.57 -16.24
CA GLY A 409 2.15 26.76 -16.00
C GLY A 409 2.82 25.66 -15.16
N SER A 410 2.06 24.67 -14.69
CA SER A 410 2.61 23.48 -14.00
C SER A 410 3.49 22.63 -14.91
N HIS A 411 4.22 21.68 -14.33
CA HIS A 411 4.98 20.70 -15.09
C HIS A 411 4.08 19.91 -16.07
N ILE A 412 2.89 19.52 -15.63
CA ILE A 412 1.97 18.70 -16.44
C ILE A 412 1.34 19.49 -17.60
N ASP A 413 1.24 20.82 -17.47
CA ASP A 413 0.78 21.72 -18.55
C ASP A 413 1.88 22.04 -19.57
N THR A 414 3.13 22.17 -19.11
CA THR A 414 4.21 22.78 -19.90
C THR A 414 5.17 21.80 -20.56
N THR A 415 5.22 20.54 -20.12
CA THR A 415 6.21 19.56 -20.60
C THR A 415 5.59 18.45 -21.45
N SER A 416 6.40 17.85 -22.33
CA SER A 416 5.94 16.74 -23.19
C SER A 416 6.96 15.59 -23.28
N ARG A 417 6.52 14.43 -22.75
CA ARG A 417 6.50 13.08 -23.33
C ARG A 417 7.77 12.24 -23.46
N ASN A 418 8.96 12.78 -23.25
CA ASN A 418 10.18 11.96 -23.23
C ASN A 418 10.62 11.76 -21.79
N HIS A 419 10.26 10.61 -21.24
CA HIS A 419 10.73 10.16 -19.94
C HIS A 419 11.64 8.95 -20.17
N ASP A 420 12.67 8.82 -19.33
CA ASP A 420 13.34 7.53 -19.22
C ASP A 420 12.44 6.50 -18.49
N PRO A 421 12.81 5.22 -18.43
CA PRO A 421 11.96 4.18 -17.82
C PRO A 421 11.68 4.34 -16.32
N VAL A 422 12.44 5.17 -15.60
CA VAL A 422 12.42 5.32 -14.14
C VAL A 422 11.81 6.64 -13.68
N GLN A 423 12.06 7.73 -14.41
CA GLN A 423 11.65 9.09 -14.08
C GLN A 423 10.19 9.20 -13.60
N HIS A 424 9.92 10.02 -12.60
CA HIS A 424 8.64 10.35 -11.95
C HIS A 424 7.95 9.19 -11.19
N ARG A 425 8.26 7.94 -11.52
CA ARG A 425 7.69 6.74 -10.86
C ARG A 425 8.35 6.50 -9.51
N LEU A 426 7.84 5.53 -8.76
CA LEU A 426 8.49 5.05 -7.54
C LEU A 426 9.85 4.43 -7.89
N ALA A 427 10.91 5.21 -7.76
CA ALA A 427 12.26 4.81 -8.12
C ALA A 427 13.01 4.21 -6.92
N VAL A 428 13.63 3.05 -7.10
CA VAL A 428 14.35 2.33 -6.04
C VAL A 428 15.66 1.76 -6.59
N ARG A 429 16.74 1.85 -5.82
CA ARG A 429 18.04 1.27 -6.19
C ARG A 429 18.03 -0.25 -5.99
N ASP A 430 18.65 -0.98 -6.91
CA ASP A 430 18.86 -2.44 -6.79
C ASP A 430 19.55 -2.80 -5.48
N ALA A 431 20.54 -2.02 -5.07
CA ALA A 431 21.30 -2.27 -3.84
C ALA A 431 20.43 -2.18 -2.57
N ASP A 432 19.30 -1.47 -2.64
CA ASP A 432 18.37 -1.36 -1.51
C ASP A 432 17.37 -2.52 -1.45
N LEU A 433 17.07 -3.12 -2.61
CA LEU A 433 16.21 -4.31 -2.74
C LEU A 433 16.97 -5.63 -2.59
N ASP A 434 18.29 -5.64 -2.79
CA ASP A 434 19.13 -6.84 -2.75
C ASP A 434 19.02 -7.61 -1.42
N PRO A 435 18.39 -8.81 -1.41
CA PRO A 435 18.22 -9.60 -0.20
C PRO A 435 19.55 -10.08 0.39
N ASP A 436 20.59 -10.28 -0.43
CA ASP A 436 21.92 -10.68 0.03
C ASP A 436 22.61 -9.51 0.77
N ALA A 437 22.48 -8.30 0.24
CA ALA A 437 23.03 -7.10 0.88
C ALA A 437 22.22 -6.66 2.12
N ASN A 438 20.93 -7.02 2.17
CA ASN A 438 19.95 -6.59 3.17
C ASN A 438 19.31 -7.74 3.94
N ALA A 439 20.08 -8.79 4.24
CA ALA A 439 19.59 -9.96 4.95
C ALA A 439 18.82 -9.60 6.23
N GLY A 440 17.60 -10.13 6.35
CA GLY A 440 16.69 -9.89 7.47
C GLY A 440 15.93 -8.56 7.42
N ALA A 441 16.02 -7.81 6.32
CA ALA A 441 15.21 -6.61 6.14
C ALA A 441 13.74 -6.96 5.87
N ARG A 442 12.85 -6.06 6.29
CA ARG A 442 11.42 -6.05 5.93
C ARG A 442 11.15 -4.83 5.05
N TYR A 443 10.21 -4.94 4.12
CA TYR A 443 9.90 -3.90 3.15
C TYR A 443 8.45 -3.47 3.26
N PHE A 444 8.19 -2.18 3.11
CA PHE A 444 6.84 -1.62 3.23
C PHE A 444 6.57 -0.67 2.07
N ALA A 445 5.47 -0.86 1.38
CA ALA A 445 4.96 0.08 0.40
C ALA A 445 3.92 0.99 1.09
N GLU A 446 3.95 2.27 0.76
CA GLU A 446 3.00 3.27 1.23
C GLU A 446 2.34 3.96 0.04
N LEU A 447 1.04 4.19 0.17
CA LEU A 447 0.27 5.08 -0.68
C LEU A 447 -0.26 6.20 0.21
N TYR A 448 -0.03 7.44 -0.21
CA TYR A 448 -0.66 8.62 0.37
C TYR A 448 -1.45 9.35 -0.71
N THR A 449 -2.73 9.55 -0.46
CA THR A 449 -3.64 10.29 -1.35
C THR A 449 -4.04 11.59 -0.69
N LEU A 450 -3.97 12.70 -1.41
CA LEU A 450 -4.36 14.02 -0.93
C LEU A 450 -5.50 14.53 -1.81
N SER A 451 -6.65 14.88 -1.23
CA SER A 451 -7.70 15.65 -1.91
C SER A 451 -7.91 17.01 -1.24
N HIS A 452 -8.36 18.00 -2.01
CA HIS A 452 -8.56 19.36 -1.51
C HIS A 452 -9.85 19.54 -0.68
N ASP A 453 -10.79 18.61 -0.83
CA ASP A 453 -12.08 18.57 -0.17
C ASP A 453 -12.19 17.46 0.89
N ASP A 454 -11.09 16.72 1.09
CA ASP A 454 -10.97 15.74 2.16
C ASP A 454 -10.97 16.46 3.52
N THR A 455 -11.96 16.12 4.34
CA THR A 455 -12.17 16.70 5.66
C THR A 455 -11.19 16.17 6.71
N ASP A 456 -10.61 14.99 6.48
CA ASP A 456 -9.59 14.39 7.34
C ASP A 456 -8.46 13.75 6.53
N HIS A 457 -7.57 14.58 6.00
CA HIS A 457 -6.37 14.11 5.31
C HIS A 457 -5.36 13.30 6.17
N THR A 458 -5.61 13.03 7.46
CA THR A 458 -4.73 12.16 8.27
C THR A 458 -5.00 10.68 8.09
N ASN A 459 -6.15 10.31 7.52
CA ASN A 459 -6.56 8.93 7.30
C ASN A 459 -6.43 8.50 5.82
N SER A 460 -5.95 9.41 4.96
CA SER A 460 -5.83 9.24 3.51
C SER A 460 -4.47 8.67 3.07
N LEU A 461 -3.77 8.01 3.99
CA LEU A 461 -2.53 7.29 3.79
C LEU A 461 -2.58 5.89 4.41
N GLY A 462 -1.94 4.94 3.75
CA GLY A 462 -1.86 3.57 4.24
C GLY A 462 -0.63 2.83 3.72
N TRP A 463 -0.23 1.79 4.45
CA TRP A 463 0.96 1.01 4.18
C TRP A 463 0.75 -0.51 4.31
N GLN A 464 1.50 -1.28 3.53
CA GLN A 464 1.50 -2.74 3.58
C GLN A 464 2.92 -3.30 3.52
N GLU A 465 3.14 -4.40 4.24
CA GLU A 465 4.39 -5.14 4.13
C GLU A 465 4.45 -5.92 2.81
N ILE A 466 5.62 -5.94 2.18
CA ILE A 466 5.87 -6.66 0.94
C ILE A 466 7.05 -7.63 1.09
N ASP A 467 6.95 -8.76 0.40
CA ASP A 467 8.08 -9.63 0.12
C ASP A 467 8.83 -9.15 -1.12
N VAL A 468 10.16 -9.30 -1.10
CA VAL A 468 11.05 -8.90 -2.19
C VAL A 468 11.95 -10.07 -2.54
N SER A 469 11.94 -10.46 -3.81
CA SER A 469 12.84 -11.49 -4.34
C SER A 469 13.42 -11.10 -5.71
N GLY A 470 14.55 -11.69 -6.07
CA GLY A 470 15.29 -11.37 -7.28
C GLY A 470 16.75 -11.05 -7.01
N SER A 471 17.41 -10.40 -7.97
CA SER A 471 18.83 -10.05 -7.87
C SER A 471 19.12 -8.74 -8.62
N PRO A 472 20.11 -7.94 -8.19
CA PRO A 472 20.54 -6.73 -8.89
C PRO A 472 20.77 -6.93 -10.39
N GLY A 473 20.31 -5.98 -11.21
CA GLY A 473 20.34 -6.06 -12.66
C GLY A 473 19.28 -6.98 -13.30
N GLY A 474 18.55 -7.76 -12.51
CA GLY A 474 17.45 -8.64 -12.96
C GLY A 474 16.08 -7.96 -12.95
N THR A 475 15.04 -8.78 -12.98
CA THR A 475 13.67 -8.39 -12.66
C THR A 475 13.42 -8.68 -11.19
N TRP A 476 12.84 -7.71 -10.48
CA TRP A 476 12.38 -7.89 -9.10
C TRP A 476 10.95 -8.43 -9.09
N ASP A 477 10.73 -9.38 -8.19
CA ASP A 477 9.42 -9.92 -7.86
C ASP A 477 9.03 -9.40 -6.48
N LEU A 478 7.87 -8.76 -6.40
CA LEU A 478 7.41 -8.09 -5.18
C LEU A 478 5.95 -8.46 -4.94
N ASP A 479 5.65 -8.90 -3.72
CA ASP A 479 4.32 -9.39 -3.37
C ASP A 479 3.84 -8.76 -2.06
N PHE A 480 2.60 -8.31 -2.03
CA PHE A 480 1.98 -7.82 -0.80
C PHE A 480 1.66 -8.99 0.12
N ARG A 481 2.03 -8.87 1.40
CA ARG A 481 1.72 -9.87 2.45
C ARG A 481 0.32 -9.74 3.02
N GLN A 482 -0.32 -8.61 2.77
CA GLN A 482 -1.59 -8.23 3.37
C GLN A 482 -2.56 -7.89 2.25
N VAL A 483 -3.83 -8.25 2.42
CA VAL A 483 -4.90 -7.86 1.48
C VAL A 483 -5.25 -6.38 1.68
N MET A 484 -5.35 -5.94 2.94
CA MET A 484 -5.72 -4.56 3.30
C MET A 484 -4.53 -3.76 3.79
N GLY A 485 -4.59 -2.45 3.56
CA GLY A 485 -3.65 -1.49 4.10
C GLY A 485 -3.83 -1.29 5.60
N ASN A 486 -2.70 -1.14 6.30
CA ASN A 486 -2.71 -0.51 7.61
C ASN A 486 -2.91 0.99 7.37
N GLN A 487 -3.82 1.62 8.10
CA GLN A 487 -4.02 3.08 8.03
C GLN A 487 -2.83 3.82 8.66
N GLY A 488 -2.62 5.05 8.20
CA GLY A 488 -1.55 5.93 8.67
C GLY A 488 -0.26 5.80 7.86
N PRO A 489 0.80 6.55 8.25
CA PRO A 489 2.08 6.50 7.56
C PRO A 489 2.82 5.19 7.81
N ALA A 490 3.64 4.75 6.86
CA ALA A 490 4.55 3.62 7.03
C ALA A 490 5.53 3.81 8.20
N LEU A 491 5.69 5.05 8.68
CA LEU A 491 6.38 5.34 9.95
C LEU A 491 5.80 4.53 11.13
N ASP A 492 4.50 4.22 11.12
CA ASP A 492 3.84 3.41 12.16
C ASP A 492 4.31 1.96 12.20
N ALA A 493 4.93 1.46 11.12
CA ALA A 493 5.61 0.17 11.12
C ALA A 493 6.86 0.16 12.03
N TRP A 494 7.39 1.34 12.42
CA TRP A 494 8.50 1.50 13.35
C TRP A 494 8.05 1.59 14.82
N ALA A 495 7.28 0.59 15.24
CA ALA A 495 6.65 0.53 16.55
C ALA A 495 7.63 0.63 17.73
N GLY A 496 7.22 1.34 18.80
CA GLY A 496 7.96 1.45 20.06
C GLY A 496 8.71 2.78 20.27
N GLY A 497 8.63 3.69 19.30
CA GLY A 497 9.21 5.04 19.38
C GLY A 497 8.31 6.04 20.09
N ALA A 498 8.91 7.13 20.57
CA ALA A 498 8.16 8.30 21.03
C ALA A 498 7.93 9.24 19.83
N ARG A 499 6.67 9.52 19.49
CA ARG A 499 6.29 10.45 18.42
C ARG A 499 6.07 11.86 18.94
N ALA A 500 6.63 12.83 18.24
CA ALA A 500 6.30 14.24 18.36
C ALA A 500 5.60 14.73 17.10
N VAL A 501 4.63 15.64 17.25
CA VAL A 501 4.02 16.38 16.13
C VAL A 501 4.62 17.78 16.15
N ILE A 502 5.07 18.28 15.00
CA ILE A 502 5.75 19.57 14.88
C ILE A 502 5.14 20.37 13.72
N PRO A 503 4.64 21.60 13.93
CA PRO A 503 4.61 22.34 15.21
C PRO A 503 3.70 21.70 16.28
N ASP A 504 4.00 21.99 17.55
CA ASP A 504 3.15 21.66 18.70
C ASP A 504 2.05 22.75 18.86
N GLY A 505 0.80 22.38 19.15
CA GLY A 505 -0.33 23.32 19.31
C GLY A 505 -1.40 23.30 18.20
N GLU A 506 -2.18 24.38 18.07
CA GLU A 506 -3.14 24.53 16.96
C GLU A 506 -2.38 24.51 15.63
N LEU A 507 -2.84 23.66 14.71
CA LEU A 507 -2.24 23.46 13.40
C LEU A 507 -2.08 24.83 12.74
N THR A 508 -0.83 25.23 12.51
CA THR A 508 -0.56 26.40 11.69
C THR A 508 -1.16 26.15 10.31
N GLU A 509 -1.52 27.20 9.57
CA GLU A 509 -2.02 27.09 8.17
C GLU A 509 -0.98 26.49 7.19
N ASP A 510 0.07 25.85 7.71
CA ASP A 510 1.24 25.36 7.03
C ASP A 510 1.37 23.83 7.09
N GLY A 511 0.68 23.14 8.01
CA GLY A 511 0.76 21.69 8.19
C GLY A 511 1.81 21.25 9.22
N ARG A 512 2.15 19.96 9.19
CA ARG A 512 2.86 19.25 10.27
C ARG A 512 3.85 18.20 9.78
N CYS A 513 4.79 17.89 10.66
CA CYS A 513 5.72 16.78 10.57
C CYS A 513 5.57 15.85 11.79
N TYR A 514 5.88 14.57 11.60
CA TYR A 514 6.05 13.60 12.67
C TYR A 514 7.53 13.32 12.89
N LEU A 515 7.98 13.39 14.14
CA LEU A 515 9.32 13.02 14.55
C LEU A 515 9.26 11.85 15.53
N ASP A 516 9.64 10.66 15.07
CA ASP A 516 9.75 9.48 15.92
C ASP A 516 11.18 9.31 16.41
N LEU A 517 11.31 8.94 17.69
CA LEU A 517 12.58 8.66 18.35
C LEU A 517 12.61 7.25 18.94
N HIS A 518 13.66 6.51 18.57
CA HIS A 518 14.08 5.29 19.24
C HIS A 518 15.43 5.47 19.92
N VAL A 519 15.54 4.98 21.15
CA VAL A 519 16.81 5.01 21.91
C VAL A 519 17.15 3.62 22.38
N SER A 520 18.39 3.19 22.11
CA SER A 520 18.93 1.91 22.59
C SER A 520 20.24 2.13 23.34
N GLU A 521 20.53 1.28 24.34
CA GLU A 521 21.78 1.33 25.10
C GLU A 521 22.86 0.50 24.39
N ASN A 522 24.09 1.03 24.28
CA ASN A 522 25.20 0.39 23.58
C ASN A 522 26.06 -0.53 24.50
N ASP A 523 25.55 -0.91 25.68
CA ASP A 523 26.24 -1.72 26.72
C ASP A 523 27.60 -1.16 27.21
N ASN A 524 27.92 0.08 26.88
CA ASN A 524 29.18 0.75 27.22
C ASN A 524 28.94 2.10 27.95
N GLY A 525 27.71 2.35 28.38
CA GLY A 525 27.28 3.61 28.99
C GLY A 525 26.96 4.73 28.00
N THR A 526 26.99 4.46 26.69
CA THR A 526 26.44 5.34 25.65
C THR A 526 25.10 4.82 25.13
N TYR A 527 24.35 5.71 24.51
CA TYR A 527 23.02 5.48 24.01
C TYR A 527 22.99 5.86 22.53
N ARG A 528 22.44 4.99 21.70
CA ARG A 528 22.15 5.24 20.30
C ARG A 528 20.80 5.93 20.19
N TYR A 529 20.80 7.14 19.65
CA TYR A 529 19.59 7.90 19.27
C TYR A 529 19.36 7.73 17.78
N GLU A 530 18.17 7.28 17.41
CA GLU A 530 17.69 7.15 16.05
C GLU A 530 16.41 7.98 15.92
N TYR A 531 16.42 8.98 15.04
CA TYR A 531 15.29 9.84 14.73
C TYR A 531 14.81 9.58 13.30
N ALA A 532 13.50 9.60 13.09
CA ALA A 532 12.87 9.60 11.78
C ALA A 532 11.90 10.78 11.69
N LEU A 533 12.18 11.73 10.79
CA LEU A 533 11.34 12.89 10.53
C LEU A 533 10.56 12.67 9.24
N TYR A 534 9.23 12.56 9.36
CA TYR A 534 8.30 12.44 8.25
C TYR A 534 7.54 13.76 8.08
N ASN A 535 7.63 14.37 6.91
CA ASN A 535 6.79 15.51 6.58
C ASN A 535 5.46 14.97 6.03
N LEU A 536 4.38 15.08 6.82
CA LEU A 536 3.05 14.64 6.40
C LEU A 536 2.49 15.65 5.40
N ASP A 537 2.25 16.88 5.86
CA ASP A 537 1.51 17.90 5.13
C ASP A 537 2.09 19.33 5.31
N MET A 538 3.34 19.45 5.77
CA MET A 538 4.01 20.76 5.90
C MET A 538 4.38 21.33 4.53
N ASN A 539 3.58 22.29 4.06
CA ASN A 539 3.70 22.91 2.74
C ASN A 539 5.05 23.63 2.55
N ARG A 540 5.53 24.34 3.57
CA ARG A 540 6.80 25.07 3.47
C ARG A 540 8.05 24.17 3.56
N SER A 541 7.89 22.87 3.78
CA SER A 541 8.96 21.85 3.82
C SER A 541 10.05 22.13 4.88
N VAL A 542 10.89 21.14 5.18
CA VAL A 542 11.93 21.27 6.23
C VAL A 542 13.32 21.39 5.59
N SER A 543 14.12 22.33 6.09
CA SER A 543 15.51 22.59 5.68
C SER A 543 16.55 22.21 6.72
N SER A 544 16.14 22.07 8.00
CA SER A 544 17.05 21.66 9.06
C SER A 544 16.35 20.97 10.23
N LEU A 545 17.10 20.15 10.96
CA LEU A 545 16.72 19.59 12.25
C LEU A 545 17.85 19.86 13.25
N THR A 546 17.52 20.44 14.40
CA THR A 546 18.45 20.62 15.52
C THR A 546 17.98 19.84 16.74
N ILE A 547 18.87 19.00 17.25
CA ILE A 547 18.70 18.26 18.50
C ILE A 547 19.60 18.90 19.56
N PRO A 548 19.03 19.61 20.55
CA PRO A 548 19.81 20.13 21.66
C PRO A 548 20.47 19.02 22.47
N VAL A 549 21.61 19.32 23.07
CA VAL A 549 22.40 18.35 23.83
C VAL A 549 22.81 18.96 25.17
N GLY A 550 22.61 18.22 26.25
CA GLY A 550 22.97 18.66 27.61
C GLY A 550 24.45 19.03 27.76
N ALA A 551 24.74 19.95 28.68
CA ALA A 551 26.10 20.39 28.94
C ALA A 551 27.02 19.22 29.36
N GLY A 552 28.19 19.10 28.71
CA GLY A 552 29.15 18.04 29.00
C GLY A 552 28.83 16.68 28.39
N VAL A 553 27.75 16.56 27.60
CA VAL A 553 27.43 15.35 26.85
C VAL A 553 28.32 15.25 25.61
N GLU A 554 28.96 14.10 25.46
CA GLU A 554 29.78 13.75 24.30
C GLU A 554 28.92 13.08 23.23
N ILE A 555 29.12 13.49 21.98
CA ILE A 555 28.40 12.97 20.80
C ILE A 555 29.40 12.35 19.84
N SER A 556 29.04 11.22 19.25
CA SER A 556 29.80 10.55 18.20
C SER A 556 28.88 9.86 17.20
N GLY A 557 29.42 9.33 16.09
CA GLY A 557 28.63 8.51 15.16
C GLY A 557 27.49 9.26 14.46
N ILE A 558 27.61 10.59 14.29
CA ILE A 558 26.60 11.43 13.63
C ILE A 558 26.40 10.94 12.20
N GLY A 559 25.15 10.65 11.84
CA GLY A 559 24.80 10.26 10.48
C GLY A 559 23.43 10.75 10.04
N PHE A 560 23.17 10.56 8.76
CA PHE A 560 22.02 11.08 8.03
C PHE A 560 21.68 10.15 6.87
N LYS A 561 20.38 9.96 6.60
CA LYS A 561 19.88 9.29 5.40
C LYS A 561 18.63 10.01 4.89
N ALA A 562 18.65 10.39 3.62
CA ALA A 562 17.49 10.86 2.87
C ALA A 562 17.08 9.82 1.83
N VAL A 563 15.79 9.78 1.48
CA VAL A 563 15.35 9.16 0.22
C VAL A 563 15.94 9.94 -0.95
N GLU A 564 16.26 9.25 -2.03
CA GLU A 564 16.77 9.89 -3.23
C GLU A 564 15.67 10.06 -4.27
N SER A 565 15.77 11.13 -5.05
CA SER A 565 14.96 11.32 -6.26
C SER A 565 15.78 10.98 -7.50
N SER A 566 15.18 10.25 -8.44
CA SER A 566 15.76 9.99 -9.76
C SER A 566 15.39 11.05 -10.79
N ASP A 567 14.70 12.12 -10.37
CA ASP A 567 14.17 13.14 -11.28
C ASP A 567 15.14 14.31 -11.51
N ASP A 568 15.09 14.84 -12.72
CA ASP A 568 15.94 15.94 -13.16
C ASP A 568 15.75 17.18 -12.28
N GLY A 569 16.87 17.80 -11.87
CA GLY A 569 16.88 19.05 -11.12
C GLY A 569 16.80 18.89 -9.59
N PHE A 570 16.53 17.69 -9.08
CA PHE A 570 16.61 17.45 -7.64
C PHE A 570 18.05 17.17 -7.19
N ASN A 571 18.53 17.88 -6.17
CA ASN A 571 19.84 17.61 -5.59
C ASN A 571 19.72 16.58 -4.46
N ASN A 572 20.43 15.47 -4.61
CA ASN A 572 20.49 14.40 -3.61
C ASN A 572 21.68 14.55 -2.63
N GLU A 573 22.35 15.72 -2.59
CA GLU A 573 23.42 15.96 -1.61
C GLU A 573 22.88 15.80 -0.17
N PRO A 574 23.60 15.06 0.68
CA PRO A 574 23.17 14.84 2.05
C PRO A 574 23.25 16.13 2.87
N TRP A 575 22.37 16.27 3.86
CA TRP A 575 22.41 17.41 4.77
C TRP A 575 23.73 17.45 5.53
N ALA A 576 24.34 18.63 5.58
CA ALA A 576 25.56 18.85 6.34
C ALA A 576 25.23 18.78 7.83
N SER A 577 26.08 18.13 8.63
CA SER A 577 25.93 18.08 10.09
C SER A 577 26.97 18.95 10.78
N VAL A 578 26.54 19.68 11.81
CA VAL A 578 27.39 20.52 12.66
C VAL A 578 27.08 20.20 14.13
N ARG A 579 28.13 19.90 14.90
CA ARG A 579 28.08 19.82 16.37
C ARG A 579 28.75 21.07 16.94
N ASN A 580 27.99 21.86 17.69
CA ASN A 580 28.51 22.97 18.52
C ASN A 580 28.25 22.66 20.01
N ASP A 581 28.29 23.63 20.92
CA ASP A 581 28.00 23.36 22.34
C ASP A 581 26.49 23.14 22.59
N ALA A 582 25.61 23.79 21.82
CA ALA A 582 24.16 23.77 21.99
C ALA A 582 23.49 22.47 21.53
N GLY A 583 23.98 21.85 20.45
CA GLY A 583 23.36 20.64 19.91
C GLY A 583 24.03 20.07 18.67
N VAL A 584 23.34 19.14 18.01
CA VAL A 584 23.65 18.65 16.68
C VAL A 584 22.60 19.21 15.71
N THR A 585 23.05 19.87 14.65
CA THR A 585 22.19 20.40 13.60
C THR A 585 22.53 19.72 12.28
N TRP A 586 21.52 19.24 11.57
CA TRP A 586 21.62 18.87 10.16
C TRP A 586 20.88 19.91 9.33
N SER A 587 21.46 20.36 8.22
CA SER A 587 20.80 21.33 7.35
C SER A 587 21.17 21.19 5.87
N THR A 588 20.22 21.61 5.04
CA THR A 588 20.42 22.01 3.64
C THR A 588 20.28 23.53 3.52
N SER A 589 20.67 24.09 2.37
CA SER A 589 20.37 25.50 2.07
C SER A 589 18.88 25.73 1.82
N PRO A 590 18.31 26.89 2.18
CA PRO A 590 16.91 27.24 1.90
C PRO A 590 16.67 27.62 0.43
N VAL A 591 15.40 27.65 0.01
CA VAL A 591 15.01 27.85 -1.40
C VAL A 591 15.52 29.17 -1.98
N ALA A 592 15.47 30.25 -1.20
CA ALA A 592 15.90 31.58 -1.62
C ALA A 592 17.40 31.64 -1.96
N ALA A 593 18.20 30.78 -1.32
CA ALA A 593 19.63 30.67 -1.58
C ALA A 593 19.92 29.66 -2.70
N HIS A 594 19.22 28.52 -2.70
CA HIS A 594 19.47 27.39 -3.59
C HIS A 594 18.17 26.62 -3.89
N PRO A 595 17.50 26.89 -5.04
CA PRO A 595 16.22 26.27 -5.40
C PRO A 595 16.35 24.76 -5.68
N ASP A 596 17.53 24.31 -6.08
CA ASP A 596 17.84 22.90 -6.33
C ASP A 596 18.43 22.25 -5.06
N SER A 597 17.95 22.59 -3.87
CA SER A 597 18.44 21.96 -2.62
C SER A 597 17.76 20.62 -2.35
N ASN A 598 18.11 19.96 -1.24
CA ASN A 598 17.52 18.69 -0.81
C ASN A 598 16.52 18.87 0.37
N PRO A 599 15.42 19.63 0.26
CA PRO A 599 14.50 19.79 1.39
C PRO A 599 13.76 18.49 1.69
N LEU A 600 13.27 18.35 2.92
CA LEU A 600 12.28 17.33 3.26
C LEU A 600 10.89 17.84 2.84
N GLY A 601 10.50 17.50 1.61
CA GLY A 601 9.14 17.73 1.09
C GLY A 601 8.11 16.75 1.65
N TRP A 602 6.83 17.03 1.44
CA TRP A 602 5.73 16.24 1.98
C TRP A 602 5.67 14.80 1.42
N GLY A 603 5.15 13.89 2.25
CA GLY A 603 5.11 12.46 2.01
C GLY A 603 6.49 11.79 1.96
N ASN A 604 7.52 12.39 2.56
CA ASN A 604 8.87 11.83 2.61
C ASN A 604 9.41 11.77 4.06
N LEU A 605 10.39 10.89 4.29
CA LEU A 605 11.01 10.58 5.57
C LEU A 605 12.53 10.65 5.50
N TYR A 606 13.16 11.43 6.38
CA TYR A 606 14.62 11.45 6.60
C TYR A 606 15.00 10.90 7.97
N ASN A 607 16.13 10.19 8.04
CA ASN A 607 16.68 9.64 9.28
C ASN A 607 17.91 10.41 9.75
N PHE A 608 18.04 10.53 11.07
CA PHE A 608 19.15 11.18 11.76
C PHE A 608 19.56 10.34 12.96
N TRP A 609 20.87 10.20 13.19
CA TRP A 609 21.33 9.40 14.33
C TRP A 609 22.67 9.86 14.87
N PHE A 610 22.92 9.50 16.11
CA PHE A 610 24.22 9.63 16.78
C PHE A 610 24.25 8.77 18.05
N ASP A 611 25.45 8.58 18.60
CA ASP A 611 25.67 8.00 19.92
C ASP A 611 26.00 9.12 20.92
N ALA A 612 25.37 9.09 22.10
CA ALA A 612 25.64 10.03 23.19
C ALA A 612 25.98 9.32 24.50
N ASN A 613 26.86 9.90 25.32
CA ASN A 613 27.19 9.36 26.64
C ASN A 613 26.16 9.70 27.74
N ALA A 614 24.92 10.02 27.35
CA ALA A 614 23.86 10.41 28.26
C ALA A 614 22.51 9.81 27.86
N ALA A 615 21.75 9.40 28.87
CA ALA A 615 20.41 8.83 28.73
C ALA A 615 19.42 9.87 28.20
N PRO A 616 18.32 9.43 27.55
CA PRO A 616 17.32 10.34 27.01
C PRO A 616 16.52 11.00 28.14
N SER A 617 16.16 12.24 27.92
CA SER A 617 15.36 13.08 28.81
C SER A 617 14.43 13.96 27.98
N ASP A 618 13.35 14.44 28.57
CA ASP A 618 12.45 15.37 27.88
C ASP A 618 13.19 16.66 27.49
N GLY A 619 12.85 17.20 26.33
CA GLY A 619 13.39 18.43 25.78
C GLY A 619 12.62 18.87 24.54
N SER A 620 13.13 19.89 23.87
CA SER A 620 12.55 20.40 22.62
C SER A 620 13.57 20.29 21.49
N VAL A 621 13.10 19.94 20.30
CA VAL A 621 13.88 19.96 19.06
C VAL A 621 13.44 21.13 18.20
N MET A 622 14.25 21.51 17.21
CA MET A 622 13.90 22.61 16.29
C MET A 622 13.95 22.14 14.83
N LEU A 623 12.91 22.48 14.07
CA LEU A 623 12.83 22.33 12.62
C LEU A 623 12.99 23.70 11.96
N GLY A 624 13.93 23.83 11.02
CA GLY A 624 13.99 25.02 10.16
C GLY A 624 13.15 24.84 8.91
N VAL A 625 12.48 25.89 8.46
CA VAL A 625 11.61 25.89 7.28
C VAL A 625 12.44 26.07 6.00
N TYR A 626 12.04 25.43 4.90
CA TYR A 626 12.74 25.53 3.61
C TYR A 626 12.23 26.68 2.74
N ARG A 627 10.91 26.82 2.63
CA ARG A 627 10.22 27.85 1.83
C ARG A 627 10.00 29.13 2.62
N THR A 628 11.11 29.79 2.94
CA THR A 628 11.11 31.12 3.57
C THR A 628 10.67 32.24 2.61
N ASP A 629 10.32 31.90 1.36
CA ASP A 629 9.66 32.77 0.39
C ASP A 629 8.16 32.94 0.66
N LEU A 630 7.58 32.07 1.50
CA LEU A 630 6.19 32.10 1.93
C LEU A 630 6.08 32.69 3.35
N GLU A 631 4.97 33.39 3.63
CA GLU A 631 4.70 34.02 4.92
C GLU A 631 4.60 33.00 6.06
N GLY A 632 5.00 33.42 7.27
CA GLY A 632 4.98 32.63 8.50
C GLY A 632 6.35 32.45 9.13
N PRO A 633 6.46 31.68 10.24
CA PRO A 633 7.72 31.53 10.98
C PRO A 633 8.78 30.76 10.17
N ASP A 634 10.04 31.09 10.41
CA ASP A 634 11.20 30.44 9.78
C ASP A 634 11.63 29.13 10.47
N SER A 635 11.07 28.84 11.66
CA SER A 635 11.34 27.61 12.39
C SER A 635 10.17 27.22 13.30
N TYR A 636 10.15 25.94 13.68
CA TYR A 636 9.20 25.38 14.63
C TYR A 636 9.90 24.55 15.69
N SER A 637 9.33 24.52 16.89
CA SER A 637 9.80 23.67 17.97
C SER A 637 8.84 22.50 18.24
N GLY A 638 9.36 21.42 18.81
CA GLY A 638 8.55 20.24 19.13
C GLY A 638 9.10 19.46 20.32
N ALA A 639 8.21 19.05 21.23
CA ALA A 639 8.59 18.25 22.39
C ALA A 639 9.10 16.86 21.95
N SER A 640 10.28 16.46 22.40
CA SER A 640 10.87 15.15 22.14
C SER A 640 11.77 14.73 23.30
N ARG A 641 12.56 13.66 23.13
CA ARG A 641 13.64 13.34 24.06
C ARG A 641 15.01 13.65 23.46
N ILE A 642 15.88 14.22 24.28
CA ILE A 642 17.22 14.67 23.91
C ILE A 642 18.27 14.10 24.87
N PRO A 643 19.57 14.11 24.51
CA PRO A 643 20.62 13.58 25.38
C PRO A 643 20.88 14.43 26.63
N GLY A 644 20.78 13.79 27.79
CA GLY A 644 21.37 14.28 29.04
C GLY A 644 20.63 15.39 29.77
N GLY A 645 19.37 15.65 29.42
CA GLY A 645 18.48 16.51 30.21
C GLY A 645 19.11 17.85 30.45
N GLY A 646 19.29 18.61 29.37
CA GLY A 646 19.51 20.02 29.55
C GLY A 646 18.38 20.54 30.42
N VAL A 647 18.71 21.06 31.62
CA VAL A 647 18.08 22.31 32.02
C VAL A 647 18.18 23.14 30.75
N VAL A 648 17.04 23.39 30.09
CA VAL A 648 16.94 24.38 29.01
C VAL A 648 17.86 25.49 29.45
N PRO A 649 18.98 25.78 28.74
CA PRO A 649 19.71 26.99 29.04
C PRO A 649 18.60 28.03 29.01
N PRO A 650 18.28 28.70 30.13
CA PRO A 650 17.18 29.63 30.10
C PRO A 650 17.42 30.53 28.90
N PRO A 651 16.41 30.79 28.05
CA PRO A 651 16.59 31.61 26.87
C PRO A 651 17.46 32.80 27.25
N GLU A 652 18.61 32.97 26.60
CA GLU A 652 19.43 34.13 26.91
C GLU A 652 18.61 35.36 26.49
N GLY A 653 18.21 36.17 27.47
CA GLY A 653 17.27 37.26 27.24
C GLY A 653 16.79 37.90 28.53
N ALA A 654 16.28 39.12 28.43
CA ALA A 654 15.66 39.84 29.53
C ALA A 654 14.30 39.19 29.91
N ILE A 655 13.87 39.41 31.15
CA ILE A 655 12.51 39.04 31.59
C ILE A 655 11.59 40.21 31.20
N PHE A 656 10.51 39.93 30.48
CA PHE A 656 9.53 40.92 30.06
C PHE A 656 8.11 40.35 30.08
N ARG A 657 7.12 41.22 29.85
CA ARG A 657 5.70 40.88 29.68
C ARG A 657 5.30 41.20 28.24
N ARG A 658 4.82 40.20 27.49
CA ARG A 658 4.45 40.41 26.08
C ARG A 658 3.20 41.31 26.03
N GLY A 659 3.23 42.33 25.17
CA GLY A 659 2.18 43.34 25.05
C GLY A 659 2.30 44.57 25.97
N ASP A 660 3.25 44.62 26.91
CA ASP A 660 3.54 45.83 27.73
C ASP A 660 4.67 46.63 27.08
N VAL A 661 4.30 47.38 26.05
CA VAL A 661 5.21 48.01 25.08
C VAL A 661 5.87 49.25 25.64
N ASP A 662 5.18 49.96 26.52
CA ASP A 662 5.73 51.13 27.20
C ASP A 662 6.46 50.79 28.51
N GLY A 663 6.40 49.52 28.94
CA GLY A 663 7.14 48.96 30.07
C GLY A 663 6.60 49.37 31.43
N ASN A 664 5.32 49.75 31.52
CA ASN A 664 4.71 50.27 32.74
C ASN A 664 4.20 49.18 33.72
N GLY A 665 4.27 47.91 33.32
CA GLY A 665 3.88 46.73 34.10
C GLY A 665 2.45 46.26 33.85
N THR A 666 1.71 46.91 32.96
CA THR A 666 0.32 46.55 32.62
C THR A 666 0.12 46.52 31.11
N VAL A 667 -0.54 45.49 30.61
CA VAL A 667 -0.93 45.41 29.19
C VAL A 667 -2.27 46.11 29.00
N GLU A 668 -2.26 47.24 28.29
CA GLU A 668 -3.43 48.08 28.09
C GLU A 668 -3.50 48.71 26.68
N LEU A 669 -4.53 49.53 26.44
CA LEU A 669 -4.77 50.12 25.12
C LEU A 669 -3.62 51.03 24.66
N THR A 670 -2.89 51.65 25.59
CA THR A 670 -1.79 52.55 25.25
C THR A 670 -0.61 51.82 24.63
N ASP A 671 -0.44 50.53 24.91
CA ASP A 671 0.58 49.68 24.30
C ASP A 671 0.34 49.45 22.82
N ALA A 672 -0.89 49.11 22.43
CA ALA A 672 -1.26 49.00 21.02
C ALA A 672 -1.11 50.33 20.27
N VAL A 673 -1.40 51.46 20.94
CA VAL A 673 -1.15 52.79 20.38
C VAL A 673 0.35 53.06 20.24
N PHE A 674 1.18 52.56 21.16
CA PHE A 674 2.63 52.66 21.09
C PHE A 674 3.18 51.93 19.86
N ILE A 675 2.74 50.69 19.60
CA ILE A 675 3.11 49.92 18.41
C ILE A 675 2.78 50.73 17.15
N LEU A 676 1.55 51.23 17.02
CA LEU A 676 1.13 52.03 15.87
C LEU A 676 1.90 53.35 15.75
N GLY A 677 2.25 53.98 16.87
CA GLY A 677 3.08 55.18 16.93
C GLY A 677 4.50 54.93 16.42
N TYR A 678 5.09 53.81 16.83
CA TYR A 678 6.42 53.35 16.40
C TYR A 678 6.43 53.08 14.89
N LEU A 679 5.43 52.34 14.38
CA LEU A 679 5.37 51.96 12.98
C LEU A 679 5.05 53.13 12.03
N PHE A 680 4.12 54.00 12.40
CA PHE A 680 3.53 54.95 11.44
C PHE A 680 3.75 56.42 11.78
N GLN A 681 4.13 56.76 13.02
CA GLN A 681 4.21 58.15 13.47
C GLN A 681 5.63 58.60 13.82
N GLY A 682 6.63 57.74 13.63
CA GLY A 682 8.03 58.04 13.95
C GLY A 682 8.28 58.21 15.46
N GLN A 683 7.44 57.58 16.29
CA GLN A 683 7.71 57.42 17.71
C GLN A 683 9.00 56.61 17.91
N GLY A 684 9.73 56.85 19.00
CA GLY A 684 10.94 56.08 19.31
C GLY A 684 10.63 54.58 19.47
N ALA A 685 11.61 53.73 19.17
CA ALA A 685 11.48 52.29 19.38
C ALA A 685 11.15 51.96 20.85
N PRO A 686 10.32 50.93 21.11
CA PRO A 686 10.15 50.36 22.44
C PRO A 686 11.50 50.04 23.09
N GLY A 687 11.57 50.14 24.42
CA GLY A 687 12.78 49.71 25.18
C GLY A 687 13.08 48.22 24.98
N CYS A 688 12.05 47.45 24.68
CA CYS A 688 12.15 46.03 24.36
C CYS A 688 11.23 45.72 23.17
N LEU A 689 11.79 45.40 22.00
CA LEU A 689 10.99 45.10 20.81
C LEU A 689 10.13 43.83 21.00
N GLU A 690 10.58 42.88 21.82
CA GLU A 690 9.81 41.69 22.20
C GLU A 690 8.47 41.99 22.88
N THR A 691 8.36 43.12 23.57
CA THR A 691 7.07 43.51 24.16
C THR A 691 6.07 43.94 23.09
N ALA A 692 6.56 44.42 21.95
CA ALA A 692 5.76 44.90 20.83
C ALA A 692 5.44 43.81 19.80
N ASP A 693 6.27 42.79 19.69
CA ASP A 693 5.98 41.57 18.92
C ASP A 693 4.98 40.71 19.69
N SER A 694 3.69 40.94 19.45
CA SER A 694 2.59 40.34 20.21
C SER A 694 2.20 38.96 19.69
N ASP A 695 2.55 38.62 18.46
CA ASP A 695 2.32 37.29 17.87
C ASP A 695 3.57 36.38 17.83
N ASP A 696 4.73 36.90 18.24
CA ASP A 696 6.01 36.20 18.41
C ASP A 696 6.58 35.67 17.08
N ASN A 697 6.50 36.51 16.04
CA ASN A 697 6.92 36.15 14.68
C ASN A 697 8.33 36.68 14.30
N GLY A 698 8.97 37.43 15.20
CA GLY A 698 10.29 38.05 15.01
C GLY A 698 10.26 39.43 14.35
N GLN A 699 9.07 39.99 14.08
CA GLN A 699 8.88 41.29 13.45
C GLN A 699 7.82 42.09 14.20
N VAL A 700 8.11 43.38 14.46
CA VAL A 700 7.10 44.32 14.94
C VAL A 700 6.43 44.98 13.74
N ASP A 701 5.18 44.64 13.48
CA ASP A 701 4.34 45.21 12.44
C ASP A 701 2.86 45.45 12.88
N ILE A 702 1.97 45.68 11.92
CA ILE A 702 0.57 46.00 12.21
C ILE A 702 -0.21 44.81 12.77
N SER A 703 0.20 43.57 12.48
CA SER A 703 -0.39 42.34 13.02
C SER A 703 -0.33 42.36 14.55
N ASP A 704 0.75 42.86 15.12
CA ASP A 704 0.94 42.93 16.57
C ASP A 704 -0.06 43.84 17.26
N ALA A 705 -0.26 45.04 16.71
CA ALA A 705 -1.26 45.97 17.22
C ALA A 705 -2.67 45.37 17.13
N ILE A 706 -2.97 44.64 16.05
CA ILE A 706 -4.25 43.96 15.86
C ILE A 706 -4.38 42.81 16.87
N ARG A 707 -3.34 42.00 17.06
CA ARG A 707 -3.28 40.87 17.98
C ARG A 707 -3.51 41.31 19.42
N LEU A 708 -2.83 42.37 19.83
CA LEU A 708 -2.92 42.96 21.16
C LEU A 708 -4.32 43.52 21.44
N LEU A 709 -4.90 44.25 20.47
CA LEU A 709 -6.28 44.75 20.58
C LEU A 709 -7.32 43.63 20.57
N GLY A 710 -7.09 42.57 19.80
CA GLY A 710 -7.92 41.38 19.75
C GLY A 710 -7.97 40.67 21.11
N TRP A 711 -6.82 40.50 21.76
CA TRP A 711 -6.75 39.98 23.11
C TRP A 711 -7.45 40.90 24.13
N LEU A 712 -7.18 42.21 24.11
CA LEU A 712 -7.74 43.18 25.06
C LEU A 712 -9.28 43.30 25.01
N PHE A 713 -9.89 43.24 23.82
CA PHE A 713 -11.29 43.64 23.64
C PHE A 713 -12.21 42.59 23.03
N LEU A 714 -11.66 41.60 22.31
CA LEU A 714 -12.46 40.63 21.57
C LEU A 714 -12.41 39.23 22.19
N GLY A 715 -11.72 39.06 23.32
CA GLY A 715 -11.54 37.75 23.96
C GLY A 715 -10.73 36.80 23.08
N GLY A 716 -9.80 37.33 22.28
CA GLY A 716 -8.86 36.52 21.51
C GLY A 716 -7.92 35.73 22.42
N GLU A 717 -7.28 34.70 21.86
CA GLU A 717 -6.36 33.81 22.57
C GLU A 717 -5.29 34.58 23.37
N PRO A 718 -4.81 34.06 24.52
CA PRO A 718 -3.69 34.66 25.26
C PRO A 718 -2.50 34.95 24.35
N LEU A 719 -1.78 36.05 24.59
CA LEU A 719 -0.57 36.36 23.81
C LEU A 719 0.48 35.25 23.94
N SER A 720 1.31 35.08 22.90
CA SER A 720 2.42 34.12 22.89
C SER A 720 3.30 34.28 24.13
N ALA A 721 3.86 33.18 24.63
CA ALA A 721 4.71 33.20 25.83
C ALA A 721 5.86 34.24 25.66
N PRO A 722 6.25 35.00 26.70
CA PRO A 722 5.86 34.86 28.10
C PRO A 722 4.42 35.29 28.44
N GLY A 723 3.69 35.88 27.48
CA GLY A 723 2.29 36.24 27.60
C GLY A 723 2.05 37.61 28.25
N SER A 724 0.78 38.00 28.30
CA SER A 724 0.33 39.29 28.84
C SER A 724 0.07 39.29 30.34
N GLU A 725 -0.13 38.14 30.96
CA GLU A 725 -0.50 38.00 32.39
C GLU A 725 0.68 37.70 33.31
N GLU A 726 1.74 37.09 32.80
CA GLU A 726 2.95 36.77 33.56
C GLU A 726 4.18 37.30 32.84
N CYS A 727 5.20 37.68 33.60
CA CYS A 727 6.50 37.95 33.01
C CYS A 727 7.29 36.66 32.86
N GLY A 728 8.09 36.58 31.81
CA GLY A 728 8.93 35.43 31.55
C GLY A 728 10.03 35.76 30.55
N ARG A 729 10.80 34.74 30.21
CA ARG A 729 11.74 34.80 29.08
C ARG A 729 11.02 34.28 27.86
N ASP A 730 11.34 34.88 26.72
CA ASP A 730 10.89 34.39 25.42
C ASP A 730 11.39 32.95 25.18
N PRO A 731 10.51 31.95 24.99
CA PRO A 731 10.91 30.59 24.70
C PRO A 731 11.45 30.38 23.28
N THR A 732 11.33 31.35 22.38
CA THR A 732 11.75 31.26 20.97
C THR A 732 13.26 31.59 20.84
N PRO A 733 14.12 30.65 20.37
CA PRO A 733 15.57 30.89 20.31
C PRO A 733 15.96 31.74 19.08
N GLY A 734 16.10 33.05 19.23
CA GLY A 734 16.53 33.89 18.09
C GLY A 734 16.60 35.38 18.32
N ASP A 735 15.77 35.93 19.21
CA ASP A 735 15.41 37.34 19.12
C ASP A 735 16.02 38.23 20.21
N ALA A 736 17.19 37.82 20.73
CA ALA A 736 17.95 38.57 21.74
C ALA A 736 18.60 39.85 21.17
N ALA A 737 17.82 40.75 20.58
CA ALA A 737 18.13 42.17 20.64
C ALA A 737 18.16 42.60 22.13
N GLU A 738 19.01 43.57 22.48
CA GLU A 738 19.11 44.08 23.85
C GLU A 738 17.74 44.63 24.31
N CYS A 739 16.94 43.79 24.97
CA CYS A 739 15.66 44.16 25.59
C CYS A 739 15.95 44.93 26.89
N ASP A 740 15.69 46.24 26.88
CA ASP A 740 15.73 47.11 28.06
C ASP A 740 14.31 47.21 28.65
N TYR A 741 13.94 46.18 29.41
CA TYR A 741 12.69 46.09 30.15
C TYR A 741 12.98 46.05 31.65
N ASP A 742 12.34 46.92 32.43
CA ASP A 742 12.52 46.95 33.88
C ASP A 742 11.82 45.74 34.50
N SER A 743 12.57 44.69 34.83
CA SER A 743 12.02 43.49 35.48
C SER A 743 11.29 43.73 36.82
N THR A 744 11.27 44.96 37.36
CA THR A 744 10.44 45.34 38.52
C THR A 744 9.05 45.87 38.16
N SER A 745 8.76 46.08 36.87
CA SER A 745 7.39 46.26 36.35
C SER A 745 6.65 44.92 36.19
N CYS A 746 7.39 43.82 36.32
CA CYS A 746 6.88 42.52 36.77
C CYS A 746 6.66 42.51 38.30
#